data_AF-A0A7S2N9J5-F1
#
_entry.id   AF-A0A7S2N9J5-F1
#
_cell.length_a   1.000
_cell.length_b   1.000
_cell.length_c   1.000
_cell.angle_alpha   90.00
_cell.angle_beta   90.00
_cell.angle_gamma   90.00
#
_symmetry.space_group_name_H-M   'P 1'
#
loop_
_entity.id
_entity.type
_entity.pdbx_description
1 polymer ?
#
loop_
_entity_poly.entity_id
_entity_poly.type
_entity_poly.pdbx_seq_one_letter_code
_entity_poly.pdbx_strand_id
1 'polypeptide(L)'
;MLEELVNKLQLLEEYGRCTMELFTLGHFAYFSGQVVLSVSPQQTAAEAEQSLQALQQKLNDWQVAVDSARGEHYFLNYFTVHELCFLVKSLPRINEPAQWDAVWPLLRVVDLAADYTGIHGKIREHPGSEVLADEGSSEVAKLNALGTLLGALFSSVPLVVRPLEGLRPARQQLQGDLLIRSMQNRERGVPVFVCCADEASKVTELVLSIYARRERVPEGEELLLCSSHTTVEQIELLLRRFFFARAHGREERLFCVGNVHLLPYVVQCGTVEALQHFEEMFGFAQASALVFVSGQDNQMLTNALSRHNLAISVLPQENLMEAVRKIGEKYHGRQLEAVAGQLNGVGKTHHIYRRVCEAQAEHGDQPMMHHVEIRETTDISALVQALLNDPTDPALPTAIHIDLAHILPSHVDTLMFELLVVGMLRDTQHNAVYHRRQKDFFMVEIPHTPFELTANSLSFCLLLPRTFLRMVPERLDAEMPALSNHWVPSIVHRSARPATLVTFRDNRDMMLIGKTLFAMRQEAFNPKSPNFNVAWTAAAAPMIDTATLYDLLAEVTASEHSPPSFLVFANFTKFLGALVEAAEGWNMMNLQLLQNFDPGLKSFKHCLFRILVETARDFALRQVPKRMGGDVDALAPPTLVPALERARSGLSRTVSGAPSIPGLHRERSDASAAGGTPALNRQRSRMSSSTQVQADSEAQVESTGVGRIGVTQYVERFDKMPSWESCVHPIANFKKNETGMIIGCNIMSLGSDFLSNFIDRHLQNSLNLNDLKLERDWSKVTHSEAVTLVHQIEGGELLKKSNQLATPTDYVVTVDNLLKLISIQQRLRYGLPVILMGETGCGKTALVKFLARTLDFRLHTLDIHGGITDDAIVEFLENVIATRGEKRGALVFFDEINAANCMALFKTIIIDRMLGNKQIPPEIRIISCCNPYRL
;
A
#
# COMPACT_ATOMS: atom_id res chain seq x y z
N MET A 1 -14.88 23.96 54.42
CA MET A 1 -15.37 22.73 53.74
C MET A 1 -15.18 22.82 52.23
N LEU A 2 -15.76 23.80 51.52
CA LEU A 2 -15.56 23.95 50.07
C LEU A 2 -14.09 24.29 49.71
N GLU A 3 -13.48 25.25 50.39
CA GLU A 3 -12.05 25.61 50.18
C GLU A 3 -11.10 24.44 50.45
N GLU A 4 -11.38 23.66 51.49
CA GLU A 4 -10.59 22.48 51.84
C GLU A 4 -10.74 21.37 50.78
N LEU A 5 -11.94 21.20 50.22
CA LEU A 5 -12.18 20.29 49.10
C LEU A 5 -11.45 20.75 47.84
N VAL A 6 -11.49 22.04 47.51
CA VAL A 6 -10.77 22.62 46.36
C VAL A 6 -9.26 22.42 46.53
N ASN A 7 -8.71 22.68 47.72
CA ASN A 7 -7.29 22.47 48.01
C ASN A 7 -6.91 20.98 47.84
N LYS A 8 -7.70 20.06 48.39
CA LYS A 8 -7.49 18.61 48.19
C LYS A 8 -7.55 18.20 46.71
N LEU A 9 -8.42 18.81 45.92
CA LEU A 9 -8.53 18.52 44.49
C LEU A 9 -7.30 19.01 43.70
N GLN A 10 -6.79 20.21 44.03
CA GLN A 10 -5.55 20.74 43.44
C GLN A 10 -4.33 19.87 43.78
N LEU A 11 -4.21 19.40 45.03
CA LEU A 11 -3.15 18.49 45.44
C LEU A 11 -3.23 17.14 44.70
N LEU A 12 -4.44 16.62 44.47
CA LEU A 12 -4.66 15.39 43.71
C LEU A 12 -4.30 15.54 42.22
N GLU A 13 -4.64 16.69 41.61
CA GLU A 13 -4.28 17.00 40.22
C GLU A 13 -2.75 17.03 40.06
N GLU A 14 -2.06 17.72 40.97
CA GLU A 14 -0.61 17.82 40.99
C GLU A 14 0.08 16.48 41.28
N TYR A 15 -0.49 15.65 42.16
CA TYR A 15 -0.05 14.28 42.39
C TYR A 15 -0.19 13.43 41.12
N GLY A 16 -1.33 13.58 40.41
CA GLY A 16 -1.56 12.95 39.12
C GLY A 16 -0.51 13.34 38.10
N ARG A 17 -0.18 14.63 38.01
CA ARG A 17 0.89 15.16 37.13
C ARG A 17 2.25 14.53 37.45
N CYS A 18 2.67 14.55 38.73
CA CYS A 18 3.96 13.95 39.14
C CYS A 18 4.01 12.44 38.87
N THR A 19 2.88 11.74 39.04
CA THR A 19 2.77 10.30 38.74
C THR A 19 2.92 10.05 37.24
N MET A 20 2.32 10.88 36.40
CA MET A 20 2.47 10.80 34.94
C MET A 20 3.89 11.13 34.48
N GLU A 21 4.57 12.07 35.13
CA GLU A 21 5.99 12.37 34.87
C GLU A 21 6.89 11.19 35.25
N LEU A 22 6.66 10.55 36.40
CA LEU A 22 7.35 9.31 36.78
C LEU A 22 7.11 8.17 35.78
N PHE A 23 5.88 8.04 35.28
CA PHE A 23 5.55 7.07 34.22
C PHE A 23 6.32 7.39 32.93
N THR A 24 6.35 8.66 32.52
CA THR A 24 7.01 9.13 31.29
C THR A 24 8.53 9.00 31.38
N LEU A 25 9.12 9.17 32.57
CA LEU A 25 10.54 8.90 32.85
C LEU A 25 10.85 7.41 33.04
N GLY A 26 9.87 6.52 32.86
CA GLY A 26 10.01 5.07 32.98
C GLY A 26 10.44 4.59 34.36
N HIS A 27 9.86 5.16 35.43
CA HIS A 27 10.07 4.60 36.76
C HIS A 27 9.43 3.21 36.86
N PHE A 28 10.21 2.19 37.22
CA PHE A 28 9.79 0.77 37.12
C PHE A 28 8.52 0.42 37.90
N ALA A 29 8.32 1.04 39.08
CA ALA A 29 7.11 0.89 39.89
C ALA A 29 5.85 1.55 39.30
N TYR A 30 5.98 2.57 38.45
CA TYR A 30 4.84 3.34 37.92
C TYR A 30 4.47 2.95 36.48
N PHE A 31 5.26 2.09 35.83
CA PHE A 31 5.11 1.69 34.43
C PHE A 31 3.77 1.02 34.08
N SER A 32 2.99 0.52 35.04
CA SER A 32 1.64 -0.02 34.78
C SER A 32 0.52 1.03 34.88
N GLY A 33 0.83 2.29 35.23
CA GLY A 33 -0.11 3.41 35.19
C GLY A 33 -1.17 3.45 36.30
N GLN A 34 -1.03 2.66 37.37
CA GLN A 34 -2.11 2.45 38.37
C GLN A 34 -1.75 2.86 39.81
N VAL A 35 -0.97 3.93 40.01
CA VAL A 35 -0.76 4.46 41.36
C VAL A 35 -1.64 5.69 41.55
N VAL A 36 -2.82 5.50 42.12
CA VAL A 36 -3.74 6.60 42.47
C VAL A 36 -3.59 6.90 43.95
N LEU A 37 -3.27 8.15 44.30
CA LEU A 37 -3.36 8.61 45.68
C LEU A 37 -4.83 8.56 46.11
N SER A 38 -5.16 7.65 47.01
CA SER A 38 -6.49 7.62 47.63
C SER A 38 -6.50 8.57 48.82
N VAL A 39 -7.27 9.66 48.71
CA VAL A 39 -7.48 10.61 49.80
C VAL A 39 -8.86 10.37 50.42
N SER A 40 -8.90 9.93 51.67
CA SER A 40 -10.16 9.74 52.39
C SER A 40 -10.77 11.08 52.82
N PRO A 41 -12.09 11.18 53.00
CA PRO A 41 -12.72 12.40 53.52
C PRO A 41 -12.16 12.87 54.88
N GLN A 42 -11.59 11.94 55.66
CA GLN A 42 -11.00 12.20 56.98
C GLN A 42 -9.54 12.65 56.92
N GLN A 43 -8.83 12.41 55.82
CA GLN A 43 -7.45 12.89 55.65
C GLN A 43 -7.43 14.40 55.49
N THR A 44 -6.45 15.05 56.12
CA THR A 44 -6.25 16.50 56.04
C THR A 44 -5.53 16.88 54.75
N ALA A 45 -5.66 18.13 54.30
CA ALA A 45 -4.91 18.62 53.14
C ALA A 45 -3.38 18.52 53.37
N ALA A 46 -2.91 18.68 54.62
CA ALA A 46 -1.50 18.57 54.97
C ALA A 46 -0.93 17.14 54.78
N GLU A 47 -1.72 16.10 55.05
CA GLU A 47 -1.31 14.71 54.82
C GLU A 47 -1.20 14.39 53.32
N ALA A 48 -2.12 14.95 52.51
CA ALA A 48 -2.05 14.86 51.04
C ALA A 48 -0.84 15.63 50.49
N GLU A 49 -0.55 16.81 51.03
CA GLU A 49 0.61 17.63 50.67
C GLU A 49 1.93 16.93 51.00
N GLN A 50 2.04 16.28 52.17
CA GLN A 50 3.21 15.49 52.52
C GLN A 50 3.43 14.31 51.56
N SER A 51 2.35 13.65 51.14
CA SER A 51 2.40 12.56 50.15
C SER A 51 2.86 13.07 48.78
N LEU A 52 2.40 14.26 48.38
CA LEU A 52 2.85 14.92 47.16
C LEU A 52 4.33 15.31 47.22
N GLN A 53 4.80 15.89 48.33
CA GLN A 53 6.21 16.25 48.52
C GLN A 53 7.12 15.00 48.45
N ALA A 54 6.70 13.89 49.05
CA ALA A 54 7.42 12.62 48.94
C ALA A 54 7.48 12.10 47.49
N LEU A 55 6.39 12.25 46.73
CA LEU A 55 6.36 11.88 45.32
C LEU A 55 7.25 12.79 44.45
N GLN A 56 7.23 14.09 44.69
CA GLN A 56 8.10 15.07 44.01
C GLN A 56 9.58 14.80 44.29
N GLN A 57 9.93 14.48 45.55
CA GLN A 57 11.29 14.09 45.88
C GLN A 57 11.69 12.81 45.13
N LYS A 58 10.81 11.81 45.11
CA LYS A 58 11.04 10.55 44.37
C LYS A 58 11.22 10.79 42.86
N LEU A 59 10.44 11.69 42.28
CA LEU A 59 10.57 12.11 40.88
C LEU A 59 11.94 12.72 40.60
N ASN A 60 12.37 13.69 41.43
CA ASN A 60 13.68 14.32 41.30
C ASN A 60 14.82 13.30 41.46
N ASP A 61 14.74 12.44 42.50
CA ASP A 61 15.74 11.41 42.75
C ASP A 61 15.84 10.43 41.57
N TRP A 62 14.71 10.05 40.97
CA TRP A 62 14.67 9.17 39.81
C TRP A 62 15.26 9.83 38.57
N GLN A 63 14.95 11.09 38.30
CA GLN A 63 15.50 11.82 37.16
C GLN A 63 17.03 11.89 37.24
N VAL A 64 17.56 12.26 38.42
CA VAL A 64 19.01 12.27 38.68
C VAL A 64 19.62 10.87 38.53
N ALA A 65 18.95 9.83 39.04
CA ALA A 65 19.43 8.46 38.93
C ALA A 65 19.49 7.97 37.48
N VAL A 66 18.48 8.27 36.66
CA VAL A 66 18.47 7.94 35.23
C VAL A 66 19.59 8.65 34.50
N ASP A 67 19.77 9.96 34.74
CA ASP A 67 20.84 10.73 34.11
C ASP A 67 22.24 10.23 34.49
N SER A 68 22.45 9.94 35.78
CA SER A 68 23.70 9.37 36.29
C SER A 68 23.98 8.00 35.67
N ALA A 69 22.98 7.10 35.68
CA ALA A 69 23.15 5.76 35.11
C ALA A 69 23.41 5.81 33.59
N ARG A 70 22.75 6.69 32.84
CA ARG A 70 23.00 6.88 31.40
C ARG A 70 24.39 7.47 31.12
N GLY A 71 24.93 8.27 32.04
CA GLY A 71 26.30 8.78 31.97
C GLY A 71 27.36 7.71 32.28
N GLU A 72 27.10 6.85 33.26
CA GLU A 72 28.01 5.76 33.66
C GLU A 72 27.99 4.56 32.70
N HIS A 73 26.81 4.21 32.18
CA HIS A 73 26.60 3.00 31.37
C HIS A 73 26.22 3.35 29.94
N TYR A 74 27.21 3.39 29.05
CA TYR A 74 27.05 3.80 27.64
C TYR A 74 25.92 3.08 26.89
N PHE A 75 25.78 1.76 27.12
CA PHE A 75 24.82 0.93 26.38
C PHE A 75 23.36 1.12 26.80
N LEU A 76 23.08 1.77 27.94
CA LEU A 76 21.72 2.20 28.26
C LEU A 76 21.20 3.22 27.22
N ASN A 77 22.12 3.99 26.60
CA ASN A 77 21.77 5.03 25.63
C ASN A 77 21.32 4.50 24.27
N TYR A 78 21.17 3.18 24.09
CA TYR A 78 20.53 2.58 22.91
C TYR A 78 19.02 2.41 23.06
N PHE A 79 18.52 2.49 24.30
CA PHE A 79 17.16 2.13 24.67
C PHE A 79 16.44 3.33 25.31
N THR A 80 15.20 3.54 24.90
CA THR A 80 14.28 4.48 25.56
C THR A 80 13.95 3.99 26.96
N VAL A 81 13.45 4.87 27.82
CA VAL A 81 13.00 4.50 29.17
C VAL A 81 11.92 3.42 29.14
N HIS A 82 11.06 3.42 28.11
CA HIS A 82 10.07 2.37 27.91
C HIS A 82 10.70 1.01 27.61
N GLU A 83 11.71 0.98 26.74
CA GLU A 83 12.45 -0.24 26.41
C GLU A 83 13.30 -0.72 27.60
N LEU A 84 13.90 0.20 28.37
CA LEU A 84 14.61 -0.15 29.61
C LEU A 84 13.66 -0.83 30.62
N CYS A 85 12.46 -0.28 30.81
CA CYS A 85 11.43 -0.92 31.64
C CYS A 85 11.08 -2.32 31.14
N PHE A 86 10.92 -2.48 29.81
CA PHE A 86 10.63 -3.76 29.19
C PHE A 86 11.78 -4.77 29.42
N LEU A 87 13.03 -4.34 29.24
CA LEU A 87 14.21 -5.18 29.47
C LEU A 87 14.35 -5.62 30.94
N VAL A 88 14.21 -4.69 31.90
CA VAL A 88 14.25 -5.03 33.34
C VAL A 88 13.18 -6.05 33.70
N LYS A 89 11.98 -5.95 33.13
CA LYS A 89 10.88 -6.88 33.40
C LYS A 89 11.03 -8.23 32.70
N SER A 90 11.63 -8.25 31.51
CA SER A 90 11.63 -9.43 30.64
C SER A 90 12.87 -10.29 30.81
N LEU A 91 14.07 -9.69 30.95
CA LEU A 91 15.35 -10.42 31.05
C LEU A 91 15.39 -11.48 32.18
N PRO A 92 14.86 -11.22 33.39
CA PRO A 92 14.85 -12.23 34.46
C PRO A 92 13.92 -13.42 34.20
N ARG A 93 12.98 -13.27 33.26
CA ARG A 93 11.87 -14.21 33.05
C ARG A 93 12.04 -15.10 31.82
N ILE A 94 13.23 -15.10 31.21
CA ILE A 94 13.51 -15.80 29.95
C ILE A 94 13.80 -17.28 30.22
N ASN A 95 12.73 -18.06 30.19
CA ASN A 95 12.75 -19.50 30.42
C ASN A 95 12.48 -20.29 29.12
N GLU A 96 11.75 -19.70 28.18
CA GLU A 96 11.32 -20.33 26.93
C GLU A 96 11.77 -19.52 25.70
N PRO A 97 12.02 -20.17 24.54
CA PRO A 97 12.45 -19.49 23.31
C PRO A 97 11.57 -18.32 22.89
N ALA A 98 10.24 -18.44 23.04
CA ALA A 98 9.31 -17.37 22.64
C ALA A 98 9.49 -16.06 23.43
N GLN A 99 9.91 -16.15 24.70
CA GLN A 99 10.21 -14.95 25.51
C GLN A 99 11.50 -14.29 25.05
N TRP A 100 12.46 -15.11 24.61
CA TRP A 100 13.71 -14.63 24.02
C TRP A 100 13.47 -13.99 22.67
N ASP A 101 12.58 -14.52 21.83
CA ASP A 101 12.23 -13.95 20.53
C ASP A 101 11.57 -12.55 20.64
N ALA A 102 10.97 -12.21 21.79
CA ALA A 102 10.46 -10.86 22.06
C ALA A 102 11.55 -9.87 22.50
N VAL A 103 12.65 -10.34 23.10
CA VAL A 103 13.73 -9.50 23.66
C VAL A 103 14.91 -9.39 22.69
N TRP A 104 15.21 -10.46 21.97
CA TRP A 104 16.37 -10.57 21.09
C TRP A 104 16.41 -9.48 20.01
N PRO A 105 15.33 -9.20 19.26
CA PRO A 105 15.35 -8.16 18.24
C PRO A 105 15.70 -6.78 18.81
N LEU A 106 15.28 -6.49 20.03
CA LEU A 106 15.58 -5.25 20.72
C LEU A 106 17.07 -5.17 21.09
N LEU A 107 17.64 -6.22 21.68
CA LEU A 107 19.08 -6.27 22.02
C LEU A 107 19.98 -6.18 20.76
N ARG A 108 19.52 -6.74 19.64
CA ARG A 108 20.24 -6.72 18.36
C ARG A 108 20.34 -5.32 17.73
N VAL A 109 19.66 -4.30 18.28
CA VAL A 109 19.86 -2.89 17.88
C VAL A 109 21.30 -2.42 18.17
N VAL A 110 21.95 -2.98 19.19
CA VAL A 110 23.32 -2.61 19.58
C VAL A 110 24.36 -3.26 18.67
N ASP A 111 24.15 -4.52 18.29
CA ASP A 111 24.99 -5.23 17.33
C ASP A 111 24.18 -6.23 16.49
N LEU A 112 24.26 -6.04 15.17
CA LEU A 112 23.59 -6.86 14.16
C LEU A 112 24.20 -8.26 14.01
N ALA A 113 25.47 -8.44 14.37
CA ALA A 113 26.24 -9.67 14.21
C ALA A 113 26.29 -10.54 15.48
N ALA A 114 25.61 -10.12 16.55
CA ALA A 114 25.68 -10.80 17.82
C ALA A 114 25.11 -12.23 17.75
N ASP A 115 25.79 -13.17 18.41
CA ASP A 115 25.37 -14.56 18.50
C ASP A 115 24.15 -14.71 19.44
N TYR A 116 23.04 -15.16 18.85
CA TYR A 116 21.78 -15.44 19.53
C TYR A 116 21.95 -16.34 20.76
N THR A 117 22.76 -17.40 20.65
CA THR A 117 22.92 -18.39 21.74
C THR A 117 23.93 -17.93 22.79
N GLY A 118 25.05 -17.33 22.35
CA GLY A 118 26.09 -16.80 23.22
C GLY A 118 25.60 -15.66 24.12
N ILE A 119 24.76 -14.74 23.61
CA ILE A 119 24.21 -13.65 24.44
C ILE A 119 23.25 -14.18 25.51
N HIS A 120 22.38 -15.13 25.16
CA HIS A 120 21.42 -15.68 26.12
C HIS A 120 22.12 -16.38 27.30
N GLY A 121 23.20 -17.12 27.04
CA GLY A 121 24.05 -17.73 28.08
C GLY A 121 24.71 -16.67 28.99
N LYS A 122 25.33 -15.64 28.38
CA LYS A 122 25.98 -14.55 29.13
C LYS A 122 25.01 -13.79 30.03
N ILE A 123 23.76 -13.59 29.59
CA ILE A 123 22.73 -12.97 30.43
C ILE A 123 22.48 -13.82 31.68
N ARG A 124 22.30 -15.14 31.53
CA ARG A 124 22.01 -16.03 32.67
C ARG A 124 23.15 -16.10 33.69
N GLU A 125 24.39 -16.01 33.23
CA GLU A 125 25.57 -16.13 34.09
C GLU A 125 25.99 -14.81 34.75
N HIS A 126 25.46 -13.66 34.30
CA HIS A 126 25.88 -12.36 34.79
C HIS A 126 25.23 -12.03 36.16
N PRO A 127 25.99 -11.56 37.17
CA PRO A 127 25.45 -11.23 38.50
C PRO A 127 24.32 -10.20 38.49
N GLY A 128 24.35 -9.27 37.52
CA GLY A 128 23.28 -8.27 37.35
C GLY A 128 21.89 -8.91 37.14
N SER A 129 21.82 -10.12 36.60
CA SER A 129 20.55 -10.83 36.39
C SER A 129 19.87 -11.24 37.70
N GLU A 130 20.64 -11.55 38.74
CA GLU A 130 20.09 -11.81 40.08
C GLU A 130 19.46 -10.55 40.68
N VAL A 131 20.12 -9.39 40.53
CA VAL A 131 19.60 -8.09 40.98
C VAL A 131 18.33 -7.69 40.22
N LEU A 132 18.27 -7.98 38.93
CA LEU A 132 17.07 -7.74 38.12
C LEU A 132 15.91 -8.65 38.54
N ALA A 133 16.20 -9.89 38.96
CA ALA A 133 15.20 -10.85 39.43
C ALA A 133 14.70 -10.58 40.86
N ASP A 134 15.51 -9.92 41.70
CA ASP A 134 15.20 -9.64 43.10
C ASP A 134 14.11 -8.56 43.25
N GLU A 135 12.96 -8.93 43.82
CA GLU A 135 11.87 -7.99 44.11
C GLU A 135 12.25 -6.95 45.18
N GLY A 136 13.19 -7.26 46.09
CA GLY A 136 13.64 -6.36 47.15
C GLY A 136 14.65 -5.30 46.70
N SER A 137 15.26 -5.47 45.52
CA SER A 137 16.23 -4.53 44.96
C SER A 137 15.56 -3.24 44.48
N SER A 138 16.17 -2.10 44.83
CA SER A 138 15.68 -0.77 44.43
C SER A 138 15.70 -0.59 42.91
N GLU A 139 14.85 0.30 42.41
CA GLU A 139 14.74 0.60 40.99
C GLU A 139 16.07 1.15 40.43
N VAL A 140 16.78 1.96 41.22
CA VAL A 140 18.11 2.47 40.86
C VAL A 140 19.14 1.35 40.79
N ALA A 141 19.09 0.38 41.72
CA ALA A 141 19.98 -0.78 41.69
C ALA A 141 19.70 -1.65 40.44
N LYS A 142 18.43 -1.84 40.08
CA LYS A 142 18.03 -2.57 38.87
C LYS A 142 18.50 -1.87 37.59
N LEU A 143 18.39 -0.54 37.51
CA LEU A 143 18.84 0.23 36.36
C LEU A 143 20.37 0.10 36.17
N ASN A 144 21.14 0.20 37.25
CA ASN A 144 22.60 0.02 37.22
C ASN A 144 23.00 -1.43 36.91
N ALA A 145 22.28 -2.41 37.46
CA ALA A 145 22.48 -3.82 37.14
C ALA A 145 22.24 -4.11 35.65
N LEU A 146 21.21 -3.50 35.04
CA LEU A 146 21.00 -3.58 33.59
C LEU A 146 22.15 -2.92 32.82
N GLY A 147 22.61 -1.75 33.25
CA GLY A 147 23.74 -1.05 32.64
C GLY A 147 25.02 -1.88 32.60
N THR A 148 25.40 -2.47 33.75
CA THR A 148 26.57 -3.36 33.85
C THR A 148 26.41 -4.62 32.99
N LEU A 149 25.21 -5.22 32.97
CA LEU A 149 24.91 -6.37 32.12
C LEU A 149 25.10 -6.04 30.63
N LEU A 150 24.49 -4.95 30.15
CA LEU A 150 24.64 -4.52 28.75
C LEU A 150 26.10 -4.19 28.41
N GLY A 151 26.83 -3.58 29.34
CA GLY A 151 28.27 -3.37 29.24
C GLY A 151 29.04 -4.67 29.02
N ALA A 152 28.78 -5.70 29.83
CA ALA A 152 29.42 -7.01 29.69
C ALA A 152 29.07 -7.70 28.35
N LEU A 153 27.86 -7.48 27.84
CA LEU A 153 27.42 -8.06 26.57
C LEU A 153 28.10 -7.40 25.37
N PHE A 154 28.19 -6.07 25.34
CA PHE A 154 28.47 -5.32 24.10
C PHE A 154 29.80 -4.56 24.08
N SER A 155 30.50 -4.39 25.20
CA SER A 155 31.79 -3.65 25.21
C SER A 155 32.89 -4.32 24.40
N SER A 156 32.83 -5.65 24.27
CA SER A 156 33.85 -6.46 23.57
C SER A 156 33.46 -6.83 22.14
N VAL A 157 32.30 -6.37 21.68
CA VAL A 157 31.74 -6.76 20.39
C VAL A 157 32.37 -5.92 19.27
N PRO A 158 32.90 -6.54 18.21
CA PRO A 158 33.50 -5.81 17.10
C PRO A 158 32.42 -5.04 16.34
N LEU A 159 32.66 -3.75 16.11
CA LEU A 159 31.74 -2.91 15.36
C LEU A 159 31.72 -3.34 13.89
N VAL A 160 30.55 -3.76 13.43
CA VAL A 160 30.32 -4.04 12.01
C VAL A 160 29.92 -2.74 11.32
N VAL A 161 30.58 -2.51 10.19
CA VAL A 161 30.29 -1.45 9.23
C VAL A 161 30.09 -2.10 7.89
N ARG A 162 28.92 -1.89 7.28
CA ARG A 162 28.61 -2.42 5.95
C ARG A 162 29.28 -1.55 4.87
N PRO A 163 30.34 -2.04 4.18
CA PRO A 163 31.07 -1.24 3.19
C PRO A 163 30.32 -1.11 1.86
N LEU A 164 30.49 0.02 1.21
CA LEU A 164 29.91 0.38 -0.08
C LEU A 164 31.01 0.94 -1.00
N GLU A 165 31.88 0.05 -1.47
CA GLU A 165 33.10 0.39 -2.19
C GLU A 165 32.86 0.95 -3.60
N GLY A 166 33.75 1.82 -4.07
CA GLY A 166 33.80 2.24 -5.48
C GLY A 166 32.73 3.25 -5.90
N LEU A 167 32.24 4.07 -4.97
CA LEU A 167 31.29 5.17 -5.23
C LEU A 167 31.89 6.56 -5.05
N ARG A 168 33.23 6.68 -4.95
CA ARG A 168 33.88 7.99 -4.77
C ARG A 168 33.53 8.91 -5.94
N PRO A 169 32.89 10.07 -5.69
CA PRO A 169 32.67 11.06 -6.72
C PRO A 169 34.02 11.53 -7.30
N ALA A 170 34.01 11.99 -8.56
CA ALA A 170 35.19 12.64 -9.13
C ALA A 170 35.63 13.82 -8.24
N ARG A 171 36.94 14.08 -8.18
CA ARG A 171 37.62 15.10 -7.34
C ARG A 171 37.04 16.54 -7.39
N GLN A 172 36.02 16.83 -8.19
CA GLN A 172 35.43 18.17 -8.37
C GLN A 172 34.32 18.52 -7.34
N GLN A 173 33.91 17.60 -6.45
CA GLN A 173 32.92 17.84 -5.36
C GLN A 173 33.55 18.03 -3.96
N LEU A 174 34.69 18.74 -3.90
CA LEU A 174 35.60 18.87 -2.75
C LEU A 174 35.04 19.48 -1.46
N GLN A 175 33.84 20.09 -1.44
CA GLN A 175 33.24 20.61 -0.19
C GLN A 175 32.58 19.51 0.65
N GLY A 176 31.98 18.48 0.03
CA GLY A 176 31.52 17.29 0.75
C GLY A 176 32.68 16.48 1.36
N ASP A 177 33.87 16.60 0.76
CA ASP A 177 35.11 16.05 1.30
C ASP A 177 35.59 16.80 2.57
N LEU A 178 35.01 17.94 2.97
CA LEU A 178 35.34 18.60 4.24
C LEU A 178 34.81 17.83 5.45
N LEU A 179 33.66 17.15 5.32
CA LEU A 179 33.16 16.18 6.32
C LEU A 179 34.17 15.03 6.49
N ILE A 180 34.81 14.61 5.38
CA ILE A 180 35.83 13.58 5.33
C ILE A 180 37.18 14.09 5.87
N ARG A 181 37.60 15.31 5.54
CA ARG A 181 38.91 15.90 5.93
C ARG A 181 38.94 16.45 7.35
N SER A 182 37.85 17.07 7.83
CA SER A 182 37.72 17.56 9.21
C SER A 182 37.86 16.40 10.21
N MET A 183 37.21 15.27 9.93
CA MET A 183 37.33 14.06 10.74
C MET A 183 38.70 13.37 10.60
N GLN A 184 39.29 13.33 9.39
CA GLN A 184 40.61 12.71 9.17
C GLN A 184 41.78 13.51 9.76
N ASN A 185 41.71 14.84 9.82
CA ASN A 185 42.82 15.68 10.26
C ASN A 185 42.87 15.92 11.78
N ARG A 186 41.91 15.43 12.57
CA ARG A 186 41.81 15.66 14.03
C ARG A 186 41.99 17.15 14.41
N GLU A 187 41.60 18.07 13.53
CA GLU A 187 41.66 19.50 13.85
C GLU A 187 40.61 19.82 14.93
N ARG A 188 40.96 20.72 15.85
CA ARG A 188 40.19 21.10 17.05
C ARG A 188 38.88 21.86 16.74
N GLY A 189 38.10 21.42 15.76
CA GLY A 189 36.79 21.99 15.40
C GLY A 189 35.63 21.27 16.08
N VAL A 190 34.52 21.98 16.27
CA VAL A 190 33.25 21.40 16.76
C VAL A 190 32.76 20.36 15.74
N PRO A 191 32.58 19.08 16.10
CA PRO A 191 32.24 18.01 15.17
C PRO A 191 30.74 17.91 14.89
N VAL A 192 30.04 19.05 14.91
CA VAL A 192 28.60 19.17 14.66
C VAL A 192 28.40 19.92 13.36
N PHE A 193 27.54 19.38 12.51
CA PHE A 193 27.21 19.91 11.19
C PHE A 193 25.70 20.00 11.00
N VAL A 194 25.25 20.95 10.19
CA VAL A 194 23.86 21.04 9.73
C VAL A 194 23.86 21.15 8.22
N CYS A 195 22.99 20.40 7.55
CA CYS A 195 22.79 20.53 6.11
C CYS A 195 21.31 20.53 5.78
N CYS A 196 20.96 21.16 4.66
CA CYS A 196 19.60 21.21 4.17
C CYS A 196 19.57 20.62 2.76
N ALA A 197 18.60 19.75 2.50
CA ALA A 197 18.29 19.27 1.16
C ALA A 197 17.56 20.37 0.37
N ASP A 198 17.74 20.38 -0.94
CA ASP A 198 17.07 21.35 -1.84
C ASP A 198 15.54 21.22 -1.78
N GLU A 199 15.04 20.02 -1.48
CA GLU A 199 13.62 19.68 -1.36
C GLU A 199 13.40 18.73 -0.17
N ALA A 200 12.25 18.85 0.50
CA ALA A 200 11.92 18.02 1.66
C ALA A 200 11.87 16.53 1.36
N SER A 201 11.50 16.14 0.14
CA SER A 201 11.49 14.75 -0.31
C SER A 201 12.89 14.14 -0.37
N LYS A 202 13.94 14.93 -0.59
CA LYS A 202 15.31 14.43 -0.88
C LYS A 202 16.18 14.22 0.36
N VAL A 203 15.60 14.27 1.57
CA VAL A 203 16.40 14.11 2.81
C VAL A 203 17.05 12.73 2.88
N THR A 204 16.34 11.65 2.55
CA THR A 204 16.90 10.29 2.51
C THR A 204 18.01 10.15 1.46
N GLU A 205 17.84 10.79 0.30
CA GLU A 205 18.88 10.86 -0.74
C GLU A 205 20.13 11.59 -0.25
N LEU A 206 19.96 12.69 0.48
CA LEU A 206 21.05 13.45 1.07
C LEU A 206 21.77 12.65 2.16
N VAL A 207 21.03 11.95 3.03
CA VAL A 207 21.59 11.02 4.01
C VAL A 207 22.41 9.94 3.30
N LEU A 208 21.84 9.25 2.30
CA LEU A 208 22.58 8.24 1.53
C LEU A 208 23.83 8.83 0.86
N SER A 209 23.72 10.06 0.35
CA SER A 209 24.83 10.79 -0.27
C SER A 209 25.97 11.06 0.71
N ILE A 210 25.67 11.34 1.99
CA ILE A 210 26.67 11.54 3.03
C ILE A 210 27.42 10.23 3.33
N TYR A 211 26.68 9.13 3.50
CA TYR A 211 27.27 7.82 3.82
C TYR A 211 28.01 7.18 2.64
N ALA A 212 27.48 7.30 1.42
CA ALA A 212 28.11 6.78 0.21
C ALA A 212 29.49 7.42 -0.06
N ARG A 213 29.66 8.71 0.27
CA ARG A 213 30.97 9.39 0.22
C ARG A 213 31.99 8.81 1.22
N ARG A 214 31.53 8.16 2.29
CA ARG A 214 32.34 7.39 3.22
C ARG A 214 32.47 5.92 2.85
N GLU A 215 32.02 5.52 1.65
CA GLU A 215 32.07 4.14 1.15
C GLU A 215 31.44 3.14 2.12
N ARG A 216 30.30 3.53 2.71
CA ARG A 216 29.52 2.67 3.62
C ARG A 216 28.05 3.04 3.55
N VAL A 217 27.21 2.19 4.15
CA VAL A 217 25.79 2.50 4.39
C VAL A 217 25.61 3.06 5.80
N PRO A 218 24.50 3.77 6.07
CA PRO A 218 24.10 4.10 7.44
C PRO A 218 23.74 2.84 8.24
N GLU A 219 24.12 2.84 9.51
CA GLU A 219 23.70 1.81 10.47
C GLU A 219 22.64 2.33 11.43
N GLY A 220 21.82 1.40 11.96
CA GLY A 220 20.69 1.76 12.82
C GLY A 220 21.06 2.43 14.15
N GLU A 221 22.27 2.24 14.66
CA GLU A 221 22.70 2.86 15.91
C GLU A 221 23.06 4.36 15.78
N GLU A 222 23.39 4.80 14.56
CA GLU A 222 23.91 6.14 14.27
C GLU A 222 22.90 7.03 13.52
N LEU A 223 21.83 6.46 12.94
CA LEU A 223 20.81 7.20 12.20
C LEU A 223 19.49 7.29 12.97
N LEU A 224 18.94 8.50 13.09
CA LEU A 224 17.58 8.77 13.52
C LEU A 224 16.90 9.63 12.45
N LEU A 225 15.87 9.10 11.78
CA LEU A 225 15.03 9.87 10.86
C LEU A 225 13.78 10.33 11.59
N CYS A 226 13.67 11.64 11.82
CA CYS A 226 12.62 12.21 12.63
C CYS A 226 11.25 12.20 11.94
N SER A 227 10.22 12.20 12.78
CA SER A 227 8.80 12.42 12.45
C SER A 227 8.21 13.44 13.44
N SER A 228 6.95 13.81 13.23
CA SER A 228 6.19 14.66 14.16
C SER A 228 5.99 14.04 15.55
N HIS A 229 6.22 12.73 15.69
CA HIS A 229 6.12 11.98 16.94
C HIS A 229 7.48 11.71 17.61
N THR A 230 8.58 12.16 17.01
CA THR A 230 9.91 11.97 17.61
C THR A 230 10.06 12.81 18.88
N THR A 231 10.55 12.20 19.96
CA THR A 231 10.69 12.83 21.27
C THR A 231 12.09 13.40 21.50
N VAL A 232 12.22 14.33 22.46
CA VAL A 232 13.52 14.85 22.90
C VAL A 232 14.42 13.72 23.43
N GLU A 233 13.85 12.75 24.16
CA GLU A 233 14.59 11.59 24.66
C GLU A 233 15.30 10.83 23.53
N GLN A 234 14.62 10.52 22.42
CA GLN A 234 15.23 9.79 21.31
C GLN A 234 16.46 10.51 20.73
N ILE A 235 16.40 11.85 20.68
CA ILE A 235 17.50 12.68 20.21
C ILE A 235 18.62 12.72 21.26
N GLU A 236 18.30 12.90 22.54
CA GLU A 236 19.28 12.87 23.64
C GLU A 236 20.04 11.54 23.71
N LEU A 237 19.37 10.41 23.49
CA LEU A 237 20.01 9.09 23.42
C LEU A 237 21.08 9.05 22.33
N LEU A 238 20.78 9.60 21.15
CA LEU A 238 21.73 9.70 20.05
C LEU A 238 22.86 10.68 20.38
N LEU A 239 22.57 11.82 21.02
CA LEU A 239 23.58 12.77 21.49
C LEU A 239 24.54 12.14 22.50
N ARG A 240 24.03 11.41 23.50
CA ARG A 240 24.87 10.67 24.47
C ARG A 240 25.75 9.64 23.78
N ARG A 241 25.21 8.89 22.80
CA ARG A 241 26.01 7.95 22.00
C ARG A 241 27.11 8.68 21.21
N PHE A 242 26.81 9.85 20.67
CA PHE A 242 27.75 10.72 19.96
C PHE A 242 28.88 11.26 20.85
N PHE A 243 28.55 11.85 22.01
CA PHE A 243 29.52 12.49 22.92
C PHE A 243 30.51 11.51 23.55
N PHE A 244 30.11 10.25 23.75
CA PHE A 244 30.95 9.20 24.35
C PHE A 244 31.44 8.16 23.34
N ALA A 245 31.28 8.42 22.04
CA ALA A 245 31.60 7.46 20.98
C ALA A 245 33.06 6.97 21.03
N ARG A 246 34.03 7.88 21.13
CA ARG A 246 35.47 7.54 21.13
C ARG A 246 35.89 6.72 22.35
N ALA A 247 35.32 7.02 23.51
CA ALA A 247 35.57 6.26 24.74
C ALA A 247 35.14 4.79 24.62
N HIS A 248 34.26 4.48 23.68
CA HIS A 248 33.70 3.15 23.44
C HIS A 248 34.04 2.61 22.04
N GLY A 249 35.16 3.05 21.45
CA GLY A 249 35.68 2.53 20.18
C GLY A 249 34.85 2.87 18.94
N ARG A 250 33.97 3.88 19.02
CA ARG A 250 33.04 4.31 17.98
C ARG A 250 33.46 5.62 17.31
N GLU A 251 34.74 5.98 17.35
CA GLU A 251 35.25 7.23 16.79
C GLU A 251 34.99 7.39 15.28
N GLU A 252 34.86 6.27 14.54
CA GLU A 252 34.58 6.27 13.11
C GLU A 252 33.09 6.43 12.75
N ARG A 253 32.19 6.40 13.75
CA ARG A 253 30.74 6.57 13.54
C ARG A 253 30.40 8.00 13.12
N LEU A 254 29.38 8.14 12.29
CA LEU A 254 28.79 9.43 11.95
C LEU A 254 27.34 9.39 12.38
N PHE A 255 27.04 10.11 13.45
CA PHE A 255 25.68 10.23 13.94
C PHE A 255 24.90 11.20 13.07
N CYS A 256 23.67 10.84 12.70
CA CYS A 256 22.83 11.59 11.79
C CYS A 256 21.42 11.69 12.35
N VAL A 257 20.93 12.92 12.51
CA VAL A 257 19.53 13.23 12.83
C VAL A 257 18.92 13.85 11.59
N GLY A 258 18.18 13.05 10.82
CA GLY A 258 17.53 13.48 9.58
C GLY A 258 16.08 13.90 9.80
N ASN A 259 15.50 14.56 8.80
CA ASN A 259 14.11 15.06 8.83
C ASN A 259 13.82 16.03 10.00
N VAL A 260 14.79 16.84 10.43
CA VAL A 260 14.61 17.73 11.60
C VAL A 260 13.48 18.75 11.45
N HIS A 261 13.13 19.10 10.20
CA HIS A 261 11.99 19.97 9.87
C HIS A 261 10.62 19.36 10.21
N LEU A 262 10.52 18.04 10.41
CA LEU A 262 9.29 17.37 10.86
C LEU A 262 9.13 17.41 12.39
N LEU A 263 10.16 17.82 13.13
CA LEU A 263 10.09 17.93 14.58
C LEU A 263 9.19 19.10 15.00
N PRO A 264 8.31 18.91 16.00
CA PRO A 264 7.60 20.02 16.63
C PRO A 264 8.57 21.08 17.14
N TYR A 265 8.15 22.35 17.12
CA TYR A 265 8.98 23.48 17.56
C TYR A 265 9.62 23.27 18.94
N VAL A 266 8.83 22.79 19.91
CA VAL A 266 9.30 22.51 21.28
C VAL A 266 10.41 21.46 21.30
N VAL A 267 10.31 20.42 20.46
CA VAL A 267 11.32 19.37 20.36
C VAL A 267 12.59 19.90 19.67
N GLN A 268 12.45 20.79 18.69
CA GLN A 268 13.60 21.49 18.12
C GLN A 268 14.33 22.31 19.20
N CYS A 269 13.60 23.04 20.06
CA CYS A 269 14.17 23.82 21.18
C CYS A 269 14.92 22.91 22.16
N GLY A 270 14.25 21.86 22.64
CA GLY A 270 14.86 20.89 23.54
C GLY A 270 16.10 20.21 22.94
N THR A 271 16.13 19.99 21.61
CA THR A 271 17.31 19.44 20.93
C THR A 271 18.52 20.38 21.00
N VAL A 272 18.31 21.67 20.76
CA VAL A 272 19.38 22.69 20.83
C VAL A 272 19.88 22.83 22.27
N GLU A 273 18.95 22.90 23.23
CA GLU A 273 19.26 22.99 24.66
C GLU A 273 20.04 21.76 25.14
N ALA A 274 19.62 20.54 24.78
CA ALA A 274 20.32 19.31 25.12
C ALA A 274 21.74 19.26 24.54
N LEU A 275 21.91 19.68 23.27
CA LEU A 275 23.23 19.73 22.64
C LEU A 275 24.16 20.72 23.35
N GLN A 276 23.67 21.93 23.66
CA GLN A 276 24.43 22.95 24.40
C GLN A 276 24.79 22.46 25.80
N HIS A 277 23.84 21.86 26.51
CA HIS A 277 24.05 21.33 27.84
C HIS A 277 25.13 20.24 27.87
N PHE A 278 25.10 19.29 26.94
CA PHE A 278 26.11 18.24 26.85
C PHE A 278 27.47 18.77 26.38
N GLU A 279 27.51 19.79 25.52
CA GLU A 279 28.74 20.47 25.16
C GLU A 279 29.40 21.12 26.39
N GLU A 280 28.62 21.84 27.21
CA GLU A 280 29.11 22.47 28.44
C GLU A 280 29.61 21.44 29.46
N MET A 281 28.91 20.31 29.59
CA MET A 281 29.20 19.30 30.60
C MET A 281 30.38 18.39 30.22
N PHE A 282 30.45 17.95 28.96
CA PHE A 282 31.38 16.89 28.53
C PHE A 282 32.44 17.38 27.53
N GLY A 283 32.14 18.45 26.78
CA GLY A 283 32.93 18.87 25.62
C GLY A 283 33.02 17.80 24.52
N PHE A 284 33.77 18.08 23.46
CA PHE A 284 33.85 17.20 22.27
C PHE A 284 35.04 16.25 22.25
N ALA A 285 35.84 16.16 23.32
CA ALA A 285 37.09 15.39 23.30
C ALA A 285 36.87 13.88 23.05
N GLN A 286 35.77 13.34 23.54
CA GLN A 286 35.35 11.94 23.36
C GLN A 286 34.27 11.76 22.29
N ALA A 287 33.86 12.85 21.64
CA ALA A 287 32.82 12.83 20.62
C ALA A 287 33.35 12.29 19.28
N SER A 288 32.43 11.77 18.46
CA SER A 288 32.69 11.41 17.06
C SER A 288 32.27 12.56 16.14
N ALA A 289 31.38 12.34 15.15
CA ALA A 289 30.76 13.39 14.36
C ALA A 289 29.23 13.29 14.37
N LEU A 290 28.58 14.45 14.27
CA LEU A 290 27.13 14.60 14.27
C LEU A 290 26.69 15.48 13.10
N VAL A 291 25.69 15.06 12.35
CA VAL A 291 25.05 15.86 11.31
C VAL A 291 23.53 15.92 11.52
N PHE A 292 22.98 17.12 11.48
CA PHE A 292 21.54 17.35 11.36
C PHE A 292 21.18 17.58 9.89
N VAL A 293 20.17 16.88 9.38
CA VAL A 293 19.72 16.99 7.99
C VAL A 293 18.28 17.49 7.96
N SER A 294 18.08 18.67 7.39
CA SER A 294 16.76 19.28 7.19
C SER A 294 16.32 19.16 5.74
N GLY A 295 15.00 19.14 5.52
CA GLY A 295 14.38 19.27 4.20
C GLY A 295 13.82 20.66 3.94
N GLN A 296 13.94 21.56 4.91
CA GLN A 296 13.49 22.95 4.84
C GLN A 296 14.50 23.86 5.54
N ASP A 297 14.78 25.00 4.91
CA ASP A 297 15.59 26.06 5.51
C ASP A 297 14.80 26.83 6.58
N ASN A 298 15.53 27.64 7.35
CA ASN A 298 14.98 28.60 8.32
C ASN A 298 14.15 27.99 9.47
N GLN A 299 14.35 26.70 9.77
CA GLN A 299 13.82 26.05 10.97
C GLN A 299 14.55 26.55 12.22
N MET A 300 13.93 26.38 13.40
CA MET A 300 14.51 26.82 14.67
C MET A 300 15.90 26.19 14.87
N LEU A 301 15.97 24.86 14.76
CA LEU A 301 17.22 24.09 14.93
C LEU A 301 18.29 24.50 13.91
N THR A 302 17.91 24.66 12.63
CA THR A 302 18.87 25.03 11.58
C THR A 302 19.40 26.46 11.77
N ASN A 303 18.58 27.38 12.29
CA ASN A 303 18.99 28.76 12.56
C ASN A 303 19.92 28.83 13.78
N ALA A 304 19.58 28.12 14.85
CA ALA A 304 20.40 28.03 16.06
C ALA A 304 21.80 27.48 15.77
N LEU A 305 21.89 26.53 14.82
CA LEU A 305 23.13 25.89 14.40
C LEU A 305 23.69 26.43 13.08
N SER A 306 23.31 27.63 12.65
CA SER A 306 23.72 28.21 11.36
C SER A 306 25.24 28.34 11.19
N ARG A 307 25.99 28.47 12.29
CA ARG A 307 27.47 28.49 12.29
C ARG A 307 28.10 27.13 11.92
N HIS A 308 27.32 26.06 12.02
CA HIS A 308 27.70 24.68 11.71
C HIS A 308 27.20 24.24 10.32
N ASN A 309 26.70 25.17 9.50
CA ASN A 309 26.15 24.85 8.20
C ASN A 309 27.21 24.25 7.26
N LEU A 310 26.87 23.13 6.65
CA LEU A 310 27.68 22.39 5.71
C LEU A 310 26.98 22.39 4.35
N ALA A 311 27.58 23.08 3.39
CA ALA A 311 27.14 23.05 2.00
C ALA A 311 27.50 21.69 1.37
N ILE A 312 26.55 20.76 1.36
CA ILE A 312 26.66 19.46 0.72
C ILE A 312 25.45 19.25 -0.20
N SER A 313 25.71 18.90 -1.45
CA SER A 313 24.65 18.56 -2.40
C SER A 313 24.37 17.05 -2.38
N VAL A 314 23.13 16.71 -2.72
CA VAL A 314 22.75 15.35 -3.07
C VAL A 314 23.66 14.85 -4.20
N LEU A 315 24.07 13.59 -4.15
CA LEU A 315 24.83 12.97 -5.24
C LEU A 315 23.96 12.89 -6.51
N PRO A 316 24.55 12.90 -7.71
CA PRO A 316 23.79 12.66 -8.93
C PRO A 316 22.99 11.36 -8.84
N GLN A 317 21.78 11.36 -9.42
CA GLN A 317 20.85 10.23 -9.34
C GLN A 317 21.50 8.91 -9.79
N GLU A 318 22.36 8.92 -10.81
CA GLU A 318 23.10 7.74 -11.27
C GLU A 318 24.00 7.12 -10.19
N ASN A 319 24.67 7.95 -9.39
CA ASN A 319 25.51 7.48 -8.28
C ASN A 319 24.68 6.87 -7.15
N LEU A 320 23.51 7.45 -6.87
CA LEU A 320 22.58 6.94 -5.86
C LEU A 320 21.93 5.62 -6.31
N MET A 321 21.52 5.53 -7.57
CA MET A 321 21.03 4.28 -8.15
C MET A 321 22.10 3.18 -8.08
N GLU A 322 23.35 3.49 -8.41
CA GLU A 322 24.46 2.54 -8.28
C GLU A 322 24.72 2.14 -6.82
N ALA A 323 24.58 3.08 -5.87
CA ALA A 323 24.64 2.80 -4.45
C ALA A 323 23.58 1.79 -4.01
N VAL A 324 22.32 2.04 -4.35
CA VAL A 324 21.19 1.17 -4.04
C VAL A 324 21.32 -0.19 -4.73
N ARG A 325 21.82 -0.21 -5.98
CA ARG A 325 22.11 -1.45 -6.71
C ARG A 325 23.10 -2.32 -5.94
N LYS A 326 24.26 -1.77 -5.57
CA LYS A 326 25.30 -2.47 -4.79
C LYS A 326 24.80 -2.91 -3.40
N ILE A 327 23.95 -2.12 -2.76
CA ILE A 327 23.30 -2.52 -1.50
C ILE A 327 22.47 -3.78 -1.71
N GLY A 328 21.67 -3.81 -2.77
CA GLY A 328 20.91 -4.98 -3.21
C GLY A 328 21.78 -6.21 -3.42
N GLU A 329 22.88 -6.09 -4.18
CA GLU A 329 23.79 -7.22 -4.47
C GLU A 329 24.48 -7.80 -3.23
N LYS A 330 24.89 -6.94 -2.30
CA LYS A 330 25.77 -7.33 -1.20
C LYS A 330 25.02 -7.75 0.05
N TYR A 331 23.85 -7.16 0.29
CA TYR A 331 23.16 -7.30 1.57
C TYR A 331 21.82 -8.00 1.47
N HIS A 332 21.26 -8.22 0.27
CA HIS A 332 20.00 -8.94 0.05
C HIS A 332 20.28 -10.27 -0.66
N GLY A 333 19.35 -11.23 -0.54
CA GLY A 333 19.52 -12.54 -1.18
C GLY A 333 19.47 -12.49 -2.70
N ARG A 334 18.85 -11.43 -3.25
CA ARG A 334 18.77 -11.10 -4.66
C ARG A 334 18.74 -9.58 -4.82
N GLN A 335 18.97 -9.11 -6.05
CA GLN A 335 18.86 -7.70 -6.39
C GLN A 335 17.49 -7.13 -5.96
N LEU A 336 17.51 -5.99 -5.29
CA LEU A 336 16.30 -5.20 -5.02
C LEU A 336 15.61 -4.85 -6.34
N GLU A 337 14.30 -5.04 -6.41
CA GLU A 337 13.52 -4.78 -7.61
C GLU A 337 12.29 -3.93 -7.28
N ALA A 338 12.16 -2.79 -7.94
CA ALA A 338 10.92 -2.03 -7.96
C ALA A 338 10.17 -2.32 -9.27
N VAL A 339 8.91 -2.72 -9.19
CA VAL A 339 8.07 -3.05 -10.34
C VAL A 339 7.07 -1.92 -10.53
N ALA A 340 7.23 -1.17 -11.63
CA ALA A 340 6.33 -0.10 -12.04
C ALA A 340 5.73 -0.44 -13.41
N GLY A 341 4.77 0.35 -13.90
CA GLY A 341 4.23 0.10 -15.24
C GLY A 341 3.44 1.25 -15.82
N GLN A 342 3.23 1.18 -17.13
CA GLN A 342 2.60 2.23 -17.94
C GLN A 342 1.16 2.56 -17.53
N LEU A 343 0.46 1.62 -16.89
CA LEU A 343 -0.91 1.79 -16.41
C LEU A 343 -1.26 0.73 -15.37
N ASN A 344 -2.39 0.89 -14.69
CA ASN A 344 -2.90 -0.13 -13.77
C ASN A 344 -3.46 -1.35 -14.52
N GLY A 345 -3.09 -2.53 -14.05
CA GLY A 345 -3.48 -3.80 -14.66
C GLY A 345 -2.62 -4.24 -15.85
N VAL A 346 -1.34 -3.85 -15.90
CA VAL A 346 -0.33 -4.38 -16.85
C VAL A 346 0.40 -5.64 -16.36
N GLY A 347 0.01 -6.22 -15.22
CA GLY A 347 0.60 -7.47 -14.72
C GLY A 347 1.83 -7.29 -13.81
N LYS A 348 1.88 -6.23 -12.99
CA LYS A 348 2.94 -6.01 -11.98
C LYS A 348 3.02 -7.16 -10.97
N THR A 349 1.93 -7.42 -10.26
CA THR A 349 1.81 -8.56 -9.33
C THR A 349 2.07 -9.91 -10.02
N HIS A 350 1.59 -10.08 -11.26
CA HIS A 350 1.84 -11.28 -12.06
C HIS A 350 3.34 -11.49 -12.35
N HIS A 351 4.07 -10.42 -12.65
CA HIS A 351 5.52 -10.47 -12.81
C HIS A 351 6.22 -10.91 -11.52
N ILE A 352 5.80 -10.36 -10.37
CA ILE A 352 6.34 -10.73 -9.06
C ILE A 352 6.07 -12.20 -8.76
N TYR A 353 4.83 -12.68 -8.98
CA TYR A 353 4.49 -14.10 -8.83
C TYR A 353 5.35 -15.01 -9.69
N ARG A 354 5.70 -14.62 -10.91
CA ARG A 354 6.61 -15.40 -11.76
C ARG A 354 8.01 -15.48 -11.15
N ARG A 355 8.56 -14.37 -10.66
CA ARG A 355 9.86 -14.35 -9.96
C ARG A 355 9.86 -15.17 -8.67
N VAL A 356 8.76 -15.12 -7.93
CA VAL A 356 8.57 -15.94 -6.73
C VAL A 356 8.55 -17.43 -7.11
N CYS A 357 7.76 -17.82 -8.11
CA CYS A 357 7.70 -19.20 -8.60
C CYS A 357 9.08 -19.73 -9.03
N GLU A 358 9.85 -18.92 -9.77
CA GLU A 358 11.23 -19.24 -10.14
C GLU A 358 12.13 -19.44 -8.90
N ALA A 359 12.02 -18.58 -7.89
CA ALA A 359 12.77 -18.71 -6.65
C ALA A 359 12.37 -19.95 -5.82
N GLN A 360 11.08 -20.29 -5.81
CA GLN A 360 10.58 -21.51 -5.15
C GLN A 360 11.15 -22.77 -5.81
N ALA A 361 11.23 -22.80 -7.14
CA ALA A 361 11.78 -23.94 -7.88
C ALA A 361 13.26 -24.22 -7.52
N GLU A 362 14.04 -23.17 -7.24
CA GLU A 362 15.42 -23.32 -6.75
C GLU A 362 15.52 -23.94 -5.34
N HIS A 363 14.42 -23.92 -4.59
CA HIS A 363 14.35 -24.40 -3.20
C HIS A 363 13.36 -25.57 -3.03
N GLY A 364 13.14 -26.35 -4.10
CA GLY A 364 12.30 -27.56 -4.04
C GLY A 364 10.82 -27.27 -3.82
N ASP A 365 10.31 -26.21 -4.46
CA ASP A 365 8.90 -25.81 -4.48
C ASP A 365 8.31 -25.57 -3.08
N GLN A 366 9.12 -25.02 -2.18
CA GLN A 366 8.67 -24.63 -0.85
C GLN A 366 7.98 -23.24 -0.90
N PRO A 367 6.96 -22.99 -0.07
CA PRO A 367 6.30 -21.68 -0.02
C PRO A 367 7.21 -20.63 0.62
N MET A 368 7.56 -19.60 -0.16
CA MET A 368 8.56 -18.60 0.21
C MET A 368 8.04 -17.17 0.06
N MET A 369 6.77 -16.97 -0.26
CA MET A 369 6.20 -15.64 -0.45
C MET A 369 5.72 -15.04 0.87
N HIS A 370 6.08 -13.78 1.11
CA HIS A 370 5.46 -12.93 2.13
C HIS A 370 4.94 -11.66 1.47
N HIS A 371 3.61 -11.52 1.41
CA HIS A 371 2.95 -10.33 0.89
C HIS A 371 2.73 -9.31 2.00
N VAL A 372 3.25 -8.09 1.83
CA VAL A 372 3.14 -6.98 2.77
C VAL A 372 2.53 -5.79 2.04
N GLU A 373 1.33 -5.40 2.45
CA GLU A 373 0.62 -4.28 1.84
C GLU A 373 0.83 -3.00 2.69
N ILE A 374 1.22 -1.91 2.04
CA ILE A 374 1.33 -0.59 2.67
C ILE A 374 0.22 0.30 2.13
N ARG A 375 -0.65 0.73 3.05
CA ARG A 375 -1.91 1.43 2.80
C ARG A 375 -1.90 2.84 3.37
N GLU A 376 -3.01 3.54 3.16
CA GLU A 376 -3.26 4.91 3.60
C GLU A 376 -3.16 5.10 5.12
N THR A 377 -3.35 4.03 5.89
CA THR A 377 -3.35 4.00 7.36
C THR A 377 -2.11 3.31 7.95
N THR A 378 -1.18 2.83 7.13
CA THR A 378 -0.02 2.05 7.61
C THR A 378 0.99 2.95 8.32
N ASP A 379 1.06 2.80 9.65
CA ASP A 379 2.11 3.37 10.48
C ASP A 379 3.30 2.40 10.65
N ILE A 380 4.31 2.81 11.42
CA ILE A 380 5.48 1.97 11.70
C ILE A 380 5.10 0.70 12.45
N SER A 381 4.15 0.78 13.39
CA SER A 381 3.68 -0.35 14.19
C SER A 381 3.08 -1.43 13.30
N ALA A 382 2.15 -1.05 12.42
CA ALA A 382 1.50 -1.94 11.46
C ALA A 382 2.52 -2.57 10.51
N LEU A 383 3.49 -1.79 9.99
CA LEU A 383 4.52 -2.31 9.08
C LEU A 383 5.46 -3.31 9.77
N VAL A 384 5.94 -2.98 10.98
CA VAL A 384 6.82 -3.88 11.76
C VAL A 384 6.07 -5.17 12.09
N GLN A 385 4.81 -5.08 12.54
CA GLN A 385 4.01 -6.26 12.81
C GLN A 385 3.75 -7.09 11.54
N ALA A 386 3.46 -6.45 10.40
CA ALA A 386 3.29 -7.17 9.13
C ALA A 386 4.56 -7.96 8.76
N LEU A 387 5.74 -7.33 8.86
CA LEU A 387 7.01 -7.97 8.55
C LEU A 387 7.40 -9.08 9.54
N LEU A 388 7.15 -8.90 10.83
CA LEU A 388 7.35 -9.93 11.85
C LEU A 388 6.38 -11.11 11.68
N ASN A 389 5.23 -10.88 11.05
CA ASN A 389 4.23 -11.90 10.78
C ASN A 389 4.53 -12.80 9.56
N ASP A 390 5.80 -12.90 9.15
CA ASP A 390 6.28 -13.76 8.07
C ASP A 390 5.77 -15.21 8.21
N PRO A 391 5.01 -15.73 7.23
CA PRO A 391 4.47 -17.08 7.29
C PRO A 391 5.46 -18.17 6.82
N THR A 392 6.63 -17.81 6.29
CA THR A 392 7.57 -18.73 5.63
C THR A 392 8.50 -19.46 6.60
N ASP A 393 9.14 -20.54 6.12
CA ASP A 393 10.12 -21.29 6.90
C ASP A 393 11.37 -20.42 7.17
N PRO A 394 11.76 -20.18 8.45
CA PRO A 394 12.95 -19.38 8.78
C PRO A 394 14.27 -19.92 8.22
N ALA A 395 14.34 -21.21 7.84
CA ALA A 395 15.51 -21.82 7.21
C ALA A 395 15.68 -21.41 5.73
N LEU A 396 14.61 -20.94 5.08
CA LEU A 396 14.59 -20.54 3.68
C LEU A 396 14.68 -19.01 3.55
N PRO A 397 15.14 -18.50 2.39
CA PRO A 397 14.97 -17.09 2.06
C PRO A 397 13.50 -16.75 1.84
N THR A 398 13.11 -15.54 2.22
CA THR A 398 11.74 -15.06 1.95
C THR A 398 11.72 -14.06 0.80
N ALA A 399 10.78 -14.29 -0.12
CA ALA A 399 10.43 -13.39 -1.20
C ALA A 399 9.38 -12.40 -0.70
N ILE A 400 9.82 -11.20 -0.31
CA ILE A 400 8.95 -10.18 0.29
C ILE A 400 8.42 -9.28 -0.83
N HIS A 401 7.12 -9.38 -1.08
CA HIS A 401 6.39 -8.50 -2.01
C HIS A 401 5.78 -7.36 -1.21
N ILE A 402 6.33 -6.15 -1.37
CA ILE A 402 5.80 -4.92 -0.80
C ILE A 402 4.83 -4.31 -1.83
N ASP A 403 3.52 -4.39 -1.59
CA ASP A 403 2.49 -3.77 -2.43
C ASP A 403 2.16 -2.37 -1.90
N LEU A 404 2.53 -1.33 -2.65
CA LEU A 404 2.27 0.06 -2.29
C LEU A 404 0.91 0.51 -2.84
N ALA A 405 0.03 0.95 -1.95
CA ALA A 405 -1.25 1.52 -2.32
C ALA A 405 -1.12 2.84 -3.12
N HIS A 406 -2.17 3.16 -3.87
CA HIS A 406 -2.29 4.40 -4.64
C HIS A 406 -2.21 5.70 -3.80
N ILE A 407 -2.52 5.66 -2.51
CA ILE A 407 -2.34 6.77 -1.57
C ILE A 407 -1.52 6.22 -0.42
N LEU A 408 -0.50 6.96 0.00
CA LEU A 408 0.44 6.53 1.02
C LEU A 408 0.64 7.65 2.04
N PRO A 409 0.86 7.32 3.32
CA PRO A 409 1.36 8.26 4.30
C PRO A 409 2.71 8.87 3.87
N SER A 410 2.96 10.11 4.29
CA SER A 410 4.19 10.85 3.94
C SER A 410 5.48 10.19 4.44
N HIS A 411 5.40 9.37 5.50
CA HIS A 411 6.55 8.69 6.08
C HIS A 411 6.98 7.41 5.34
N VAL A 412 6.19 6.90 4.39
CA VAL A 412 6.46 5.59 3.75
C VAL A 412 7.82 5.55 3.06
N ASP A 413 8.22 6.61 2.33
CA ASP A 413 9.52 6.63 1.64
C ASP A 413 10.70 6.57 2.62
N THR A 414 10.54 7.17 3.81
CA THR A 414 11.50 7.10 4.92
C THR A 414 11.58 5.68 5.49
N LEU A 415 10.43 5.03 5.75
CA LEU A 415 10.40 3.65 6.23
C LEU A 415 11.00 2.68 5.20
N MET A 416 10.78 2.91 3.90
CA MET A 416 11.39 2.11 2.83
C MET A 416 12.91 2.25 2.82
N PHE A 417 13.43 3.46 3.08
CA PHE A 417 14.87 3.67 3.24
C PHE A 417 15.43 2.92 4.45
N GLU A 418 14.79 3.02 5.61
CA GLU A 418 15.19 2.30 6.83
C GLU A 418 15.14 0.77 6.62
N LEU A 419 14.10 0.26 5.96
CA LEU A 419 13.97 -1.17 5.67
C LEU A 419 15.02 -1.69 4.68
N LEU A 420 15.18 -1.02 3.54
CA LEU A 420 15.96 -1.55 2.40
C LEU A 420 17.45 -1.19 2.45
N VAL A 421 17.80 -0.03 3.06
CA VAL A 421 19.18 0.43 3.20
C VAL A 421 19.71 0.14 4.60
N VAL A 422 19.03 0.61 5.65
CA VAL A 422 19.49 0.40 7.03
C VAL A 422 19.29 -1.07 7.44
N GLY A 423 18.23 -1.71 6.99
CA GLY A 423 17.92 -3.11 7.29
C GLY A 423 17.21 -3.32 8.63
N MET A 424 16.68 -2.25 9.22
CA MET A 424 16.02 -2.30 10.52
C MET A 424 14.85 -1.29 10.58
N LEU A 425 13.74 -1.72 11.16
CA LEU A 425 12.60 -0.87 11.52
C LEU A 425 12.33 -1.04 13.01
N ARG A 426 12.09 0.07 13.71
CA ARG A 426 11.94 0.09 15.18
C ARG A 426 10.66 0.80 15.59
N ASP A 427 9.72 0.05 16.14
CA ASP A 427 8.55 0.58 16.83
C ASP A 427 8.86 0.71 18.33
N THR A 428 9.18 1.92 18.76
CA THR A 428 9.48 2.23 20.15
C THR A 428 8.25 2.26 21.05
N GLN A 429 7.03 2.33 20.50
CA GLN A 429 5.80 2.35 21.30
C GLN A 429 5.47 0.94 21.81
N HIS A 430 5.63 -0.07 20.95
CA HIS A 430 5.35 -1.47 21.29
C HIS A 430 6.59 -2.31 21.59
N ASN A 431 7.78 -1.69 21.67
CA ASN A 431 9.07 -2.35 21.89
C ASN A 431 9.39 -3.45 20.85
N ALA A 432 8.96 -3.24 19.60
CA ALA A 432 9.12 -4.21 18.52
C ALA A 432 10.18 -3.74 17.52
N VAL A 433 11.06 -4.65 17.10
CA VAL A 433 12.11 -4.36 16.11
C VAL A 433 12.11 -5.43 15.04
N TYR A 434 11.99 -5.01 13.78
CA TYR A 434 12.21 -5.89 12.64
C TYR A 434 13.63 -5.71 12.12
N HIS A 435 14.37 -6.82 12.01
CA HIS A 435 15.69 -6.86 11.39
C HIS A 435 15.62 -7.72 10.14
N ARG A 436 16.00 -7.13 9.01
CA ARG A 436 16.04 -7.82 7.72
C ARG A 436 17.04 -8.99 7.75
N ARG A 437 16.66 -10.17 7.23
CA ARG A 437 17.62 -11.27 7.03
C ARG A 437 18.41 -11.06 5.74
N GLN A 438 19.67 -11.46 5.75
CA GLN A 438 20.57 -11.27 4.59
C GLN A 438 20.11 -12.04 3.35
N LYS A 439 19.44 -13.19 3.52
CA LYS A 439 18.96 -14.03 2.41
C LYS A 439 17.61 -13.59 1.85
N ASP A 440 16.88 -12.72 2.54
CA ASP A 440 15.59 -12.24 2.07
C ASP A 440 15.80 -11.30 0.88
N PHE A 441 14.82 -11.27 -0.02
CA PHE A 441 14.83 -10.36 -1.16
C PHE A 441 13.48 -9.66 -1.32
N PHE A 442 13.54 -8.41 -1.75
CA PHE A 442 12.41 -7.48 -1.72
C PHE A 442 12.03 -7.05 -3.13
N MET A 443 10.74 -7.13 -3.41
CA MET A 443 10.12 -6.63 -4.64
C MET A 443 9.07 -5.59 -4.26
N VAL A 444 9.29 -4.35 -4.67
CA VAL A 444 8.40 -3.21 -4.36
C VAL A 444 7.51 -2.93 -5.55
N GLU A 445 6.21 -3.21 -5.43
CA GLU A 445 5.23 -2.87 -6.46
C GLU A 445 4.83 -1.40 -6.32
N ILE A 446 5.16 -0.57 -7.32
CA ILE A 446 4.82 0.85 -7.35
C ILE A 446 3.51 1.05 -8.15
N PRO A 447 2.49 1.72 -7.57
CA PRO A 447 1.23 1.97 -8.24
C PRO A 447 1.40 3.02 -9.34
N HIS A 448 0.60 2.91 -10.40
CA HIS A 448 0.51 3.99 -11.38
C HIS A 448 -0.68 4.88 -10.99
N THR A 449 -0.42 6.13 -10.60
CA THR A 449 -1.45 7.12 -10.28
C THR A 449 -1.48 8.25 -11.29
N PRO A 450 -2.60 9.00 -11.42
CA PRO A 450 -2.65 10.15 -12.33
C PRO A 450 -1.46 11.08 -12.08
N PHE A 451 -0.74 11.45 -13.15
CA PHE A 451 0.48 12.28 -13.10
C PHE A 451 1.60 11.75 -12.19
N GLU A 452 1.54 10.46 -11.86
CA GLU A 452 2.50 9.78 -10.99
C GLU A 452 2.67 10.44 -9.62
N LEU A 453 1.59 11.04 -9.08
CA LEU A 453 1.61 11.75 -7.79
C LEU A 453 2.23 10.91 -6.67
N THR A 454 1.86 9.64 -6.59
CA THR A 454 2.33 8.71 -5.56
C THR A 454 3.80 8.37 -5.78
N ALA A 455 4.18 8.00 -7.00
CA ALA A 455 5.56 7.66 -7.30
C ALA A 455 6.50 8.86 -7.10
N ASN A 456 6.06 10.07 -7.45
CA ASN A 456 6.81 11.32 -7.22
C ASN A 456 7.00 11.65 -5.73
N SER A 457 6.12 11.15 -4.86
CA SER A 457 6.30 11.26 -3.39
C SER A 457 7.29 10.23 -2.83
N LEU A 458 7.68 9.22 -3.61
CA LEU A 458 8.53 8.11 -3.20
C LEU A 458 9.95 8.25 -3.78
N SER A 459 10.61 9.37 -3.48
CA SER A 459 11.92 9.73 -4.03
C SER A 459 12.97 8.62 -3.92
N PHE A 460 13.10 7.99 -2.75
CA PHE A 460 14.01 6.89 -2.52
C PHE A 460 13.59 5.64 -3.29
N CYS A 461 12.30 5.29 -3.31
CA CYS A 461 11.87 4.11 -4.07
C CYS A 461 12.14 4.25 -5.58
N LEU A 462 12.20 5.47 -6.12
CA LEU A 462 12.59 5.72 -7.51
C LEU A 462 14.09 5.50 -7.79
N LEU A 463 14.93 5.37 -6.76
CA LEU A 463 16.34 4.98 -6.88
C LEU A 463 16.55 3.47 -6.95
N LEU A 464 15.53 2.66 -6.64
CA LEU A 464 15.60 1.20 -6.74
C LEU A 464 15.84 0.78 -8.20
N PRO A 465 16.53 -0.36 -8.45
CA PRO A 465 16.54 -0.97 -9.77
C PRO A 465 15.10 -1.27 -10.21
N ARG A 466 14.67 -0.65 -11.32
CA ARG A 466 13.26 -0.63 -11.72
C ARG A 466 13.00 -1.47 -12.95
N THR A 467 12.04 -2.39 -12.83
CA THR A 467 11.40 -3.07 -13.96
C THR A 467 10.13 -2.31 -14.32
N PHE A 468 10.12 -1.65 -15.49
CA PHE A 468 8.97 -0.91 -15.99
C PHE A 468 8.17 -1.73 -17.01
N LEU A 469 6.92 -2.05 -16.69
CA LEU A 469 6.05 -2.90 -17.48
C LEU A 469 5.22 -2.12 -18.49
N ARG A 470 5.27 -2.56 -19.76
CA ARG A 470 4.39 -2.10 -20.84
C ARG A 470 3.60 -3.29 -21.38
N MET A 471 2.37 -3.04 -21.82
CA MET A 471 1.52 -4.09 -22.40
C MET A 471 1.89 -4.32 -23.87
N VAL A 472 2.76 -5.29 -24.12
CA VAL A 472 3.26 -5.70 -25.45
C VAL A 472 3.02 -7.20 -25.68
N PRO A 473 3.06 -7.70 -26.95
CA PRO A 473 2.83 -9.10 -27.26
C PRO A 473 3.69 -10.08 -26.44
N GLU A 474 4.98 -9.77 -26.25
CA GLU A 474 5.95 -10.60 -25.52
C GLU A 474 5.65 -10.72 -24.03
N ARG A 475 4.83 -9.80 -23.51
CA ARG A 475 4.40 -9.80 -22.11
C ARG A 475 3.18 -10.66 -21.89
N LEU A 476 2.36 -10.91 -22.90
CA LEU A 476 1.17 -11.72 -22.73
C LEU A 476 1.56 -13.12 -22.27
N ASP A 477 0.91 -13.58 -21.21
CA ASP A 477 1.16 -14.88 -20.62
C ASP A 477 -0.03 -15.79 -20.85
N ALA A 478 0.24 -16.96 -21.44
CA ALA A 478 -0.78 -17.99 -21.66
C ALA A 478 -1.08 -18.79 -20.37
N GLU A 479 -0.28 -18.58 -19.32
CA GLU A 479 -0.51 -19.13 -17.99
C GLU A 479 -1.06 -18.06 -17.03
N MET A 480 -1.65 -18.52 -15.94
CA MET A 480 -2.11 -17.67 -14.84
C MET A 480 -1.60 -18.20 -13.50
N PRO A 481 -1.36 -17.33 -12.52
CA PRO A 481 -0.94 -17.74 -11.19
C PRO A 481 -2.05 -18.54 -10.48
N ALA A 482 -1.63 -19.55 -9.73
CA ALA A 482 -2.45 -20.34 -8.84
C ALA A 482 -1.79 -20.35 -7.45
N LEU A 483 -2.49 -19.80 -6.47
CA LEU A 483 -2.03 -19.66 -5.09
C LEU A 483 -2.60 -20.80 -4.25
N SER A 484 -1.74 -21.54 -3.55
CA SER A 484 -2.16 -22.55 -2.56
C SER A 484 -1.52 -22.27 -1.22
N ASN A 485 -2.28 -22.40 -0.14
CA ASN A 485 -1.78 -22.20 1.21
C ASN A 485 -1.32 -23.52 1.81
N HIS A 486 -0.09 -23.55 2.32
CA HIS A 486 0.54 -24.69 2.97
C HIS A 486 0.84 -24.33 4.43
N TRP A 487 0.54 -25.24 5.34
CA TRP A 487 0.80 -25.03 6.76
C TRP A 487 2.27 -25.25 7.05
N VAL A 488 2.99 -24.17 7.33
CA VAL A 488 4.40 -24.20 7.69
C VAL A 488 4.51 -24.05 9.21
N PRO A 489 5.29 -24.89 9.91
CA PRO A 489 5.58 -24.70 11.33
C PRO A 489 6.23 -23.33 11.57
N SER A 490 5.60 -22.48 12.36
CA SER A 490 6.20 -21.21 12.78
C SER A 490 7.06 -21.45 14.03
N ILE A 491 8.34 -21.05 13.97
CA ILE A 491 9.24 -21.08 15.13
C ILE A 491 8.79 -20.03 16.18
N VAL A 492 8.30 -18.88 15.72
CA VAL A 492 7.97 -17.72 16.58
C VAL A 492 6.60 -17.84 17.27
N HIS A 493 5.58 -18.41 16.60
CA HIS A 493 4.18 -18.30 17.08
C HIS A 493 3.53 -19.61 17.57
N ARG A 494 4.31 -20.70 17.78
CA ARG A 494 3.85 -22.03 18.27
C ARG A 494 2.68 -22.67 17.50
N SER A 495 2.22 -22.06 16.42
CA SER A 495 1.11 -22.48 15.57
C SER A 495 1.56 -22.42 14.12
N ALA A 496 1.21 -23.44 13.34
CA ALA A 496 1.50 -23.43 11.92
C ALA A 496 0.81 -22.23 11.26
N ARG A 497 1.48 -21.56 10.32
CA ARG A 497 0.90 -20.47 9.54
C ARG A 497 0.70 -20.90 8.10
N PRO A 498 -0.37 -20.43 7.42
CA PRO A 498 -0.56 -20.67 6.00
C PRO A 498 0.43 -19.82 5.21
N ALA A 499 1.50 -20.44 4.71
CA ALA A 499 2.42 -19.84 3.74
C ALA A 499 1.90 -20.09 2.32
N THR A 500 2.02 -19.09 1.46
CA THR A 500 1.50 -19.18 0.09
C THR A 500 2.57 -19.76 -0.84
N LEU A 501 2.20 -20.85 -1.53
CA LEU A 501 2.91 -21.41 -2.66
C LEU A 501 2.34 -20.81 -3.94
N VAL A 502 3.21 -20.20 -4.74
CA VAL A 502 2.85 -19.64 -6.05
C VAL A 502 3.18 -20.67 -7.12
N THR A 503 2.18 -21.07 -7.90
CA THR A 503 2.34 -21.94 -9.08
C THR A 503 1.70 -21.30 -10.31
N PHE A 504 1.97 -21.83 -11.50
CA PHE A 504 1.36 -21.38 -12.74
C PHE A 504 0.60 -22.52 -13.41
N ARG A 505 -0.51 -22.19 -14.07
CA ARG A 505 -1.34 -23.14 -14.82
C ARG A 505 -1.84 -22.52 -16.11
N ASP A 506 -2.16 -23.35 -17.10
CA ASP A 506 -2.73 -22.91 -18.36
C ASP A 506 -4.00 -22.05 -18.17
N ASN A 507 -4.02 -20.89 -18.84
CA ASN A 507 -5.19 -20.03 -18.91
C ASN A 507 -6.16 -20.53 -20.00
N ARG A 508 -7.00 -21.49 -19.62
CA ARG A 508 -7.96 -22.15 -20.53
C ARG A 508 -8.93 -21.17 -21.18
N ASP A 509 -9.45 -20.20 -20.43
CA ASP A 509 -10.41 -19.21 -20.92
C ASP A 509 -9.76 -18.34 -22.00
N MET A 510 -8.55 -17.83 -21.73
CA MET A 510 -7.83 -17.00 -22.69
C MET A 510 -7.53 -17.76 -23.97
N MET A 511 -7.10 -19.02 -23.87
CA MET A 511 -6.81 -19.86 -25.02
C MET A 511 -8.08 -20.24 -25.81
N LEU A 512 -9.18 -20.58 -25.13
CA LEU A 512 -10.49 -20.82 -25.74
C LEU A 512 -10.95 -19.61 -26.57
N ILE A 513 -10.82 -18.41 -25.99
CA ILE A 513 -11.22 -17.18 -26.65
C ILE A 513 -10.28 -16.82 -27.79
N GLY A 514 -8.97 -17.01 -27.64
CA GLY A 514 -8.03 -16.88 -28.76
C GLY A 514 -8.45 -17.72 -29.96
N LYS A 515 -8.69 -19.02 -29.74
CA LYS A 515 -9.12 -19.97 -30.79
C LYS A 515 -10.43 -19.56 -31.44
N THR A 516 -11.37 -19.09 -30.63
CA THR A 516 -12.69 -18.64 -31.09
C THR A 516 -12.57 -17.38 -31.93
N LEU A 517 -11.84 -16.36 -31.47
CA LEU A 517 -11.63 -15.11 -32.20
C LEU A 517 -10.86 -15.34 -33.50
N PHE A 518 -9.86 -16.22 -33.49
CA PHE A 518 -9.12 -16.57 -34.71
C PHE A 518 -10.04 -17.23 -35.75
N ALA A 519 -10.86 -18.20 -35.32
CA ALA A 519 -11.85 -18.82 -36.18
C ALA A 519 -12.89 -17.82 -36.70
N MET A 520 -13.31 -16.84 -35.88
CA MET A 520 -14.18 -15.76 -36.32
C MET A 520 -13.52 -14.85 -37.36
N ARG A 521 -12.25 -14.46 -37.15
CA ARG A 521 -11.47 -13.62 -38.09
C ARG A 521 -11.32 -14.29 -39.45
N GLN A 522 -11.17 -15.61 -39.48
CA GLN A 522 -11.13 -16.40 -40.72
C GLN A 522 -12.52 -16.72 -41.30
N GLU A 523 -13.60 -16.31 -40.61
CA GLU A 523 -14.99 -16.68 -40.92
C GLU A 523 -15.23 -18.20 -40.99
N ALA A 524 -14.53 -19.00 -40.17
CA ALA A 524 -14.63 -20.46 -40.19
C ALA A 524 -16.02 -21.01 -39.81
N PHE A 525 -16.89 -20.17 -39.24
CA PHE A 525 -18.29 -20.48 -38.90
C PHE A 525 -19.30 -20.08 -39.99
N ASN A 526 -18.86 -19.34 -41.02
CA ASN A 526 -19.72 -18.84 -42.06
C ASN A 526 -19.71 -19.80 -43.26
N PRO A 527 -20.84 -20.48 -43.60
CA PRO A 527 -20.90 -21.41 -44.72
C PRO A 527 -20.60 -20.79 -46.09
N LYS A 528 -20.63 -19.45 -46.19
CA LYS A 528 -20.29 -18.71 -47.41
C LYS A 528 -18.79 -18.42 -47.54
N SER A 529 -18.01 -18.64 -46.47
CA SER A 529 -16.57 -18.42 -46.44
C SER A 529 -15.81 -19.60 -47.05
N PRO A 530 -14.71 -19.36 -47.80
CA PRO A 530 -13.82 -20.43 -48.27
C PRO A 530 -13.14 -21.18 -47.11
N ASN A 531 -13.08 -20.59 -45.92
CA ASN A 531 -12.48 -21.19 -44.73
C ASN A 531 -13.50 -21.91 -43.83
N PHE A 532 -14.75 -22.09 -44.30
CA PHE A 532 -15.78 -22.74 -43.52
C PHE A 532 -15.35 -24.15 -43.07
N ASN A 533 -15.39 -24.38 -41.76
CA ASN A 533 -15.05 -25.67 -41.18
C ASN A 533 -16.22 -26.20 -40.37
N VAL A 534 -17.02 -27.07 -40.99
CA VAL A 534 -18.18 -27.71 -40.34
C VAL A 534 -17.82 -28.56 -39.13
N ALA A 535 -16.58 -29.07 -39.06
CA ALA A 535 -16.07 -29.89 -37.97
C ALA A 535 -15.32 -29.07 -36.90
N TRP A 536 -15.37 -27.74 -36.98
CA TRP A 536 -14.66 -26.90 -36.02
C TRP A 536 -15.19 -27.11 -34.60
N THR A 537 -14.26 -27.31 -33.67
CA THR A 537 -14.50 -27.28 -32.22
C THR A 537 -13.32 -26.60 -31.54
N ALA A 538 -13.56 -25.93 -30.41
CA ALA A 538 -12.48 -25.31 -29.64
C ALA A 538 -11.44 -26.32 -29.14
N ALA A 539 -11.87 -27.56 -28.85
CA ALA A 539 -10.99 -28.64 -28.42
C ALA A 539 -10.04 -29.11 -29.53
N ALA A 540 -10.54 -29.22 -30.78
CA ALA A 540 -9.73 -29.66 -31.93
C ALA A 540 -8.95 -28.52 -32.61
N ALA A 541 -9.30 -27.27 -32.35
CA ALA A 541 -8.60 -26.13 -32.92
C ALA A 541 -7.15 -26.04 -32.43
N PRO A 542 -6.19 -25.70 -33.33
CA PRO A 542 -4.77 -25.62 -32.99
C PRO A 542 -4.51 -24.55 -31.92
N MET A 543 -3.42 -24.72 -31.17
CA MET A 543 -2.97 -23.66 -30.25
C MET A 543 -2.50 -22.45 -31.04
N ILE A 544 -2.69 -21.28 -30.43
CA ILE A 544 -2.31 -19.98 -31.00
C ILE A 544 -1.15 -19.44 -30.17
N ASP A 545 -0.15 -18.87 -30.83
CA ASP A 545 0.96 -18.21 -30.18
C ASP A 545 0.53 -16.92 -29.47
N THR A 546 1.31 -16.46 -28.50
CA THR A 546 0.96 -15.30 -27.67
C THR A 546 0.90 -13.99 -28.44
N ALA A 547 1.64 -13.84 -29.55
CA ALA A 547 1.61 -12.63 -30.36
C ALA A 547 0.29 -12.53 -31.15
N THR A 548 -0.11 -13.61 -31.83
CA THR A 548 -1.40 -13.67 -32.52
C THR A 548 -2.56 -13.50 -31.54
N LEU A 549 -2.47 -14.11 -30.35
CA LEU A 549 -3.46 -13.97 -29.29
C LEU A 549 -3.58 -12.52 -28.80
N TYR A 550 -2.45 -11.83 -28.59
CA TYR A 550 -2.44 -10.42 -28.24
C TYR A 550 -3.17 -9.58 -29.28
N ASP A 551 -2.85 -9.75 -30.57
CA ASP A 551 -3.46 -8.97 -31.64
C ASP A 551 -4.97 -9.18 -31.73
N LEU A 552 -5.44 -10.42 -31.55
CA LEU A 552 -6.87 -10.76 -31.50
C LEU A 552 -7.59 -10.06 -30.35
N LEU A 553 -7.01 -10.10 -29.15
CA LEU A 553 -7.60 -9.46 -27.96
C LEU A 553 -7.55 -7.94 -28.05
N ALA A 554 -6.44 -7.37 -28.53
CA ALA A 554 -6.27 -5.95 -28.72
C ALA A 554 -7.28 -5.41 -29.75
N GLU A 555 -7.50 -6.11 -30.87
CA GLU A 555 -8.47 -5.71 -31.89
C GLU A 555 -9.89 -5.51 -31.32
N VAL A 556 -10.34 -6.42 -30.44
CA VAL A 556 -11.71 -6.39 -29.92
C VAL A 556 -11.86 -5.59 -28.63
N THR A 557 -10.77 -5.35 -27.89
CA THR A 557 -10.84 -4.68 -26.57
C THR A 557 -10.09 -3.36 -26.46
N ALA A 558 -9.29 -2.95 -27.45
CA ALA A 558 -8.60 -1.67 -27.38
C ALA A 558 -9.49 -0.52 -27.88
N SER A 559 -9.31 0.66 -27.26
CA SER A 559 -9.78 1.93 -27.78
C SER A 559 -8.79 3.04 -27.42
N GLU A 560 -8.96 4.24 -28.00
CA GLU A 560 -8.13 5.41 -27.71
C GLU A 560 -8.06 5.72 -26.20
N HIS A 561 -9.18 5.57 -25.50
CA HIS A 561 -9.30 5.87 -24.06
C HIS A 561 -9.10 4.64 -23.16
N SER A 562 -9.04 3.44 -23.74
CA SER A 562 -8.84 2.17 -23.06
C SER A 562 -7.84 1.29 -23.83
N PRO A 563 -6.53 1.60 -23.74
CA PRO A 563 -5.50 0.76 -24.34
C PRO A 563 -5.50 -0.67 -23.77
N PRO A 564 -4.88 -1.63 -24.49
CA PRO A 564 -4.71 -3.00 -24.02
C PRO A 564 -4.11 -3.07 -22.63
N SER A 565 -4.64 -3.95 -21.79
CA SER A 565 -4.04 -4.30 -20.49
C SER A 565 -4.41 -5.72 -20.11
N PHE A 566 -3.57 -6.36 -19.29
CA PHE A 566 -3.88 -7.67 -18.70
C PHE A 566 -5.25 -7.71 -18.03
N LEU A 567 -5.62 -6.67 -17.26
CA LEU A 567 -6.92 -6.62 -16.60
C LEU A 567 -8.10 -6.63 -17.59
N VAL A 568 -8.01 -5.88 -18.70
CA VAL A 568 -9.07 -5.82 -19.71
C VAL A 568 -9.18 -7.16 -20.42
N PHE A 569 -8.04 -7.74 -20.81
CA PHE A 569 -7.99 -9.05 -21.44
C PHE A 569 -8.58 -10.11 -20.52
N ALA A 570 -8.16 -10.18 -19.26
CA ALA A 570 -8.67 -11.15 -18.29
C ALA A 570 -10.18 -11.02 -18.07
N ASN A 571 -10.70 -9.81 -17.90
CA ASN A 571 -12.14 -9.59 -17.74
C ASN A 571 -12.92 -9.98 -19.00
N PHE A 572 -12.42 -9.62 -20.18
CA PHE A 572 -13.03 -9.96 -21.46
C PHE A 572 -13.04 -11.47 -21.70
N THR A 573 -11.89 -12.14 -21.55
CA THR A 573 -11.76 -13.58 -21.80
C THR A 573 -12.56 -14.40 -20.80
N LYS A 574 -12.60 -14.00 -19.53
CA LYS A 574 -13.40 -14.68 -18.50
C LYS A 574 -14.90 -14.61 -18.81
N PHE A 575 -15.37 -13.43 -19.19
CA PHE A 575 -16.79 -13.23 -19.49
C PHE A 575 -17.21 -13.88 -20.81
N LEU A 576 -16.47 -13.61 -21.89
CA LEU A 576 -16.74 -14.21 -23.19
C LEU A 576 -16.55 -15.72 -23.16
N GLY A 577 -15.55 -16.22 -22.42
CA GLY A 577 -15.28 -17.64 -22.23
C GLY A 577 -16.52 -18.37 -21.74
N ALA A 578 -17.14 -17.85 -20.67
CA ALA A 578 -18.35 -18.43 -20.13
C ALA A 578 -19.57 -18.33 -21.08
N LEU A 579 -19.68 -17.25 -21.88
CA LEU A 579 -20.72 -17.14 -22.90
C LEU A 579 -20.51 -18.14 -24.04
N VAL A 580 -19.27 -18.34 -24.48
CA VAL A 580 -18.90 -19.31 -25.51
C VAL A 580 -19.13 -20.74 -25.02
N GLU A 581 -18.75 -21.06 -23.78
CA GLU A 581 -19.03 -22.37 -23.18
C GLU A 581 -20.54 -22.65 -23.08
N ALA A 582 -21.32 -21.66 -22.63
CA ALA A 582 -22.77 -21.78 -22.59
C ALA A 582 -23.35 -21.95 -24.01
N ALA A 583 -22.84 -21.21 -24.99
CA ALA A 583 -23.27 -21.33 -26.37
C ALA A 583 -22.95 -22.72 -26.95
N GLU A 584 -21.72 -23.21 -26.81
CA GLU A 584 -21.32 -24.53 -27.31
C GLU A 584 -22.07 -25.69 -26.62
N GLY A 585 -22.54 -25.49 -25.38
CA GLY A 585 -23.44 -26.42 -24.69
C GLY A 585 -24.87 -26.45 -25.25
N TRP A 586 -25.24 -25.55 -26.16
CA TRP A 586 -26.55 -25.50 -26.79
C TRP A 586 -26.54 -26.23 -28.14
N ASN A 587 -27.44 -27.21 -28.33
CA ASN A 587 -27.51 -28.00 -29.57
C ASN A 587 -27.63 -27.16 -30.85
N MET A 588 -28.21 -25.96 -30.77
CA MET A 588 -28.30 -25.02 -31.90
C MET A 588 -26.96 -24.43 -32.34
N MET A 589 -25.87 -24.67 -31.61
CA MET A 589 -24.51 -24.24 -31.96
C MET A 589 -23.68 -25.33 -32.65
N ASN A 590 -24.26 -26.51 -32.89
CA ASN A 590 -23.62 -27.56 -33.66
C ASN A 590 -23.68 -27.24 -35.18
N LEU A 591 -22.53 -26.98 -35.79
CA LEU A 591 -22.44 -26.59 -37.20
C LEU A 591 -22.98 -27.66 -38.16
N GLN A 592 -22.70 -28.93 -37.90
CA GLN A 592 -23.17 -30.04 -38.73
C GLN A 592 -24.69 -30.17 -38.70
N LEU A 593 -25.30 -30.00 -37.52
CA LEU A 593 -26.75 -29.97 -37.37
C LEU A 593 -27.35 -28.77 -38.11
N LEU A 594 -26.79 -27.57 -37.92
CA LEU A 594 -27.25 -26.36 -38.60
C LEU A 594 -27.21 -26.46 -40.13
N GLN A 595 -26.22 -27.16 -40.70
CA GLN A 595 -26.13 -27.33 -42.16
C GLN A 595 -27.24 -28.21 -42.75
N ASN A 596 -27.82 -29.10 -41.95
CA ASN A 596 -28.80 -30.09 -42.39
C ASN A 596 -30.23 -29.81 -41.89
N PHE A 597 -30.42 -28.78 -41.06
CA PHE A 597 -31.69 -28.50 -40.37
C PHE A 597 -32.58 -27.49 -41.14
N ASP A 598 -32.22 -26.20 -41.13
CA ASP A 598 -32.94 -25.13 -41.82
C ASP A 598 -31.95 -24.29 -42.63
N PRO A 599 -32.19 -24.03 -43.95
CA PRO A 599 -31.27 -23.26 -44.79
C PRO A 599 -30.91 -21.87 -44.26
N GLY A 600 -31.82 -21.21 -43.53
CA GLY A 600 -31.58 -19.88 -42.96
C GLY A 600 -30.83 -19.88 -41.64
N LEU A 601 -30.75 -21.02 -40.95
CA LEU A 601 -29.96 -21.15 -39.72
C LEU A 601 -28.49 -21.51 -39.97
N LYS A 602 -28.08 -21.74 -41.22
CA LYS A 602 -26.71 -22.19 -41.54
C LYS A 602 -25.61 -21.25 -41.03
N SER A 603 -25.85 -19.93 -41.00
CA SER A 603 -24.92 -18.92 -40.49
C SER A 603 -25.17 -18.51 -39.03
N PHE A 604 -26.11 -19.18 -38.34
CA PHE A 604 -26.56 -18.78 -37.00
C PHE A 604 -25.42 -18.70 -35.98
N LYS A 605 -24.54 -19.72 -35.93
CA LYS A 605 -23.37 -19.73 -35.04
C LYS A 605 -22.47 -18.51 -35.23
N HIS A 606 -22.19 -18.16 -36.49
CA HIS A 606 -21.36 -17.00 -36.83
C HIS A 606 -21.99 -15.70 -36.34
N CYS A 607 -23.29 -15.50 -36.60
CA CYS A 607 -24.03 -14.33 -36.14
C CYS A 607 -24.09 -14.24 -34.61
N LEU A 608 -24.39 -15.35 -33.93
CA LEU A 608 -24.47 -15.36 -32.46
C LEU A 608 -23.13 -15.04 -31.83
N PHE A 609 -22.03 -15.63 -32.29
CA PHE A 609 -20.70 -15.33 -31.74
C PHE A 609 -20.30 -13.86 -31.92
N ARG A 610 -20.67 -13.21 -33.04
CA ARG A 610 -20.48 -11.76 -33.19
C ARG A 610 -21.25 -10.95 -32.15
N ILE A 611 -22.48 -11.36 -31.84
CA ILE A 611 -23.28 -10.76 -30.77
C ILE A 611 -22.62 -10.97 -29.40
N LEU A 612 -22.12 -12.17 -29.10
CA LEU A 612 -21.46 -12.48 -27.83
C LEU A 612 -20.19 -11.64 -27.63
N VAL A 613 -19.40 -11.43 -28.69
CA VAL A 613 -18.22 -10.56 -28.65
C VAL A 613 -18.60 -9.12 -28.31
N GLU A 614 -19.65 -8.56 -28.93
CA GLU A 614 -20.10 -7.20 -28.62
C GLU A 614 -20.66 -7.09 -27.20
N THR A 615 -21.43 -8.08 -26.73
CA THR A 615 -21.85 -8.17 -25.34
C THR A 615 -20.63 -8.17 -24.41
N ALA A 616 -19.59 -8.97 -24.69
CA ALA A 616 -18.43 -9.03 -23.83
C ALA A 616 -17.56 -7.77 -23.87
N ARG A 617 -17.43 -7.16 -25.04
CA ARG A 617 -16.71 -5.91 -25.26
C ARG A 617 -17.32 -4.79 -24.43
N ASP A 618 -18.64 -4.65 -24.49
CA ASP A 618 -19.40 -3.68 -23.71
C ASP A 618 -19.24 -3.92 -22.19
N PHE A 619 -19.18 -5.16 -21.72
CA PHE A 619 -18.90 -5.46 -20.31
C PHE A 619 -17.49 -5.09 -19.87
N ALA A 620 -16.48 -5.36 -20.71
CA ALA A 620 -15.06 -5.18 -20.39
C ALA A 620 -14.60 -3.71 -20.51
N LEU A 621 -15.19 -2.93 -21.42
CA LEU A 621 -14.76 -1.57 -21.72
C LEU A 621 -15.45 -0.48 -20.89
N ARG A 622 -16.48 -0.82 -20.10
CA ARG A 622 -17.12 0.10 -19.13
C ARG A 622 -16.26 0.29 -17.89
N GLN A 623 -15.16 0.99 -18.08
CA GLN A 623 -14.24 1.36 -17.03
C GLN A 623 -13.89 2.83 -17.17
N VAL A 624 -13.40 3.41 -16.08
CA VAL A 624 -12.84 4.76 -16.09
C VAL A 624 -11.70 4.81 -17.14
N PRO A 625 -11.67 5.82 -18.04
CA PRO A 625 -10.62 5.96 -19.05
C PRO A 625 -9.22 5.80 -18.46
N LYS A 626 -8.35 5.03 -19.11
CA LYS A 626 -6.98 4.76 -18.59
C LYS A 626 -5.96 5.81 -19.00
N ARG A 627 -6.24 6.62 -20.02
CA ARG A 627 -5.38 7.71 -20.49
C ARG A 627 -6.08 9.06 -20.37
N MET A 628 -5.39 10.01 -19.75
CA MET A 628 -5.61 11.45 -19.85
C MET A 628 -4.31 12.00 -20.46
N GLY A 629 -4.36 12.81 -21.51
CA GLY A 629 -3.15 13.24 -22.23
C GLY A 629 -2.04 13.75 -21.30
N GLY A 630 -0.81 13.27 -21.50
CA GLY A 630 0.38 13.54 -20.68
C GLY A 630 1.52 12.56 -21.01
N ASP A 631 2.76 12.88 -20.66
CA ASP A 631 3.96 12.06 -20.97
C ASP A 631 3.84 10.65 -20.35
N VAL A 632 3.71 9.64 -21.21
CA VAL A 632 3.25 8.28 -20.85
C VAL A 632 4.34 7.44 -20.14
N ASP A 633 5.55 8.01 -19.99
CA ASP A 633 6.78 7.28 -19.67
C ASP A 633 7.64 7.94 -18.57
N ALA A 634 7.07 8.83 -17.74
CA ALA A 634 7.83 9.54 -16.70
C ALA A 634 8.58 8.61 -15.72
N LEU A 635 8.06 7.39 -15.50
CA LEU A 635 8.67 6.35 -14.66
C LEU A 635 9.49 5.31 -15.42
N ALA A 636 9.59 5.40 -16.75
CA ALA A 636 10.50 4.53 -17.49
C ALA A 636 11.93 4.84 -17.00
N PRO A 637 12.77 3.81 -16.75
CA PRO A 637 14.15 4.06 -16.37
C PRO A 637 14.81 4.92 -17.45
N PRO A 638 15.60 5.95 -17.07
CA PRO A 638 16.36 6.71 -18.05
C PRO A 638 17.23 5.70 -18.81
N THR A 639 17.09 5.62 -20.13
CA THR A 639 17.94 4.76 -20.95
C THR A 639 19.38 5.18 -20.69
N LEU A 640 20.12 4.33 -19.97
CA LEU A 640 21.58 4.37 -19.90
C LEU A 640 22.09 4.03 -21.31
N VAL A 641 22.08 5.01 -22.20
CA VAL A 641 22.83 4.91 -23.45
C VAL A 641 24.29 4.94 -23.03
N PRO A 642 25.09 3.88 -23.29
CA PRO A 642 26.53 3.98 -23.12
C PRO A 642 27.02 5.20 -23.89
N ALA A 643 27.85 6.05 -23.28
CA ALA A 643 28.34 7.32 -23.82
C ALA A 643 29.12 7.22 -25.15
N LEU A 644 29.11 6.07 -25.84
CA LEU A 644 29.80 5.78 -27.09
C LEU A 644 28.96 5.99 -28.37
N GLU A 645 27.63 6.16 -28.29
CA GLU A 645 26.80 6.28 -29.51
C GLU A 645 26.31 7.71 -29.85
N ARG A 646 26.47 8.71 -28.97
CA ARG A 646 26.13 10.11 -29.30
C ARG A 646 27.13 10.80 -30.24
N ALA A 647 28.24 10.15 -30.59
CA ALA A 647 29.24 10.70 -31.52
C ALA A 647 28.97 10.39 -33.00
N ARG A 648 27.88 9.68 -33.37
CA ARG A 648 27.66 9.23 -34.76
C ARG A 648 26.37 9.66 -35.46
N SER A 649 25.50 10.47 -34.83
CA SER A 649 24.28 10.97 -35.50
C SER A 649 24.25 12.50 -35.66
N GLY A 650 25.42 13.12 -35.79
CA GLY A 650 25.57 14.56 -36.07
C GLY A 650 25.76 14.87 -37.55
N LEU A 651 24.87 14.40 -38.44
CA LEU A 651 24.82 14.88 -39.82
C LEU A 651 23.38 14.94 -40.34
N SER A 652 23.02 16.13 -40.81
CA SER A 652 21.87 16.49 -41.64
C SER A 652 20.52 16.67 -40.93
N ARG A 653 20.21 17.94 -40.62
CA ARG A 653 19.00 18.59 -41.14
C ARG A 653 19.09 20.11 -40.99
N THR A 654 19.51 20.74 -42.08
CA THR A 654 19.27 22.16 -42.37
C THR A 654 17.78 22.38 -42.55
N VAL A 655 17.16 23.24 -41.73
CA VAL A 655 16.01 24.05 -42.16
C VAL A 655 16.17 25.46 -41.59
N SER A 656 16.28 26.37 -42.53
CA SER A 656 16.33 27.83 -42.47
C SER A 656 15.07 28.47 -41.91
N GLY A 657 15.21 29.57 -41.16
CA GLY A 657 14.12 30.55 -40.99
C GLY A 657 14.12 31.32 -39.67
N ALA A 658 15.00 32.31 -39.52
CA ALA A 658 14.82 33.42 -38.58
C ALA A 658 14.36 34.66 -39.37
N PRO A 659 13.47 35.48 -38.80
CA PRO A 659 13.91 36.83 -38.39
C PRO A 659 13.20 37.24 -37.07
N SER A 660 13.62 38.18 -36.23
CA SER A 660 14.75 39.10 -36.10
C SER A 660 14.39 39.93 -34.86
N ILE A 661 15.27 39.99 -33.85
CA ILE A 661 15.12 40.94 -32.74
C ILE A 661 15.91 42.20 -33.07
N PRO A 662 15.32 43.40 -32.90
CA PRO A 662 16.05 44.58 -32.47
C PRO A 662 15.39 45.13 -31.20
N GLY A 663 16.05 45.71 -30.19
CA GLY A 663 17.40 46.22 -29.99
C GLY A 663 17.32 47.06 -28.70
N LEU A 664 18.43 47.12 -27.95
CA LEU A 664 18.60 47.90 -26.72
C LEU A 664 18.45 49.42 -26.92
N HIS A 665 17.96 50.15 -25.89
CA HIS A 665 18.48 51.44 -25.36
C HIS A 665 17.65 51.83 -24.10
N ARG A 666 18.23 51.96 -22.88
CA ARG A 666 18.70 53.20 -22.19
C ARG A 666 17.74 54.40 -22.37
N GLU A 667 17.27 55.16 -21.38
CA GLU A 667 17.80 55.67 -20.10
C GLU A 667 16.69 56.51 -19.40
N ARG A 668 16.73 56.66 -18.05
CA ARG A 668 16.35 57.85 -17.19
C ARG A 668 14.93 58.46 -17.32
N SER A 669 14.27 59.10 -16.36
CA SER A 669 14.41 59.40 -14.92
C SER A 669 13.06 60.03 -14.46
N ASP A 670 12.89 60.14 -13.14
CA ASP A 670 12.10 61.16 -12.40
C ASP A 670 10.55 61.12 -12.32
N ALA A 671 10.12 60.80 -11.10
CA ALA A 671 9.32 61.62 -10.17
C ALA A 671 7.85 62.04 -10.47
N SER A 672 7.03 61.67 -9.47
CA SER A 672 6.02 62.48 -8.76
C SER A 672 4.52 62.30 -9.05
N ALA A 673 3.86 61.89 -7.96
CA ALA A 673 2.63 62.43 -7.35
C ALA A 673 1.24 62.24 -7.99
N ALA A 674 0.43 61.54 -7.20
CA ALA A 674 -0.95 61.85 -6.78
C ALA A 674 -2.14 61.58 -7.73
N GLY A 675 -3.15 60.90 -7.17
CA GLY A 675 -4.56 61.13 -7.56
C GLY A 675 -5.49 59.91 -7.55
N GLY A 676 -6.12 59.64 -6.40
CA GLY A 676 -7.58 59.51 -6.33
C GLY A 676 -8.31 58.26 -6.86
N THR A 677 -8.75 57.44 -5.89
CA THR A 677 -10.11 56.84 -5.75
C THR A 677 -10.68 55.89 -6.83
N PRO A 678 -11.07 54.66 -6.42
CA PRO A 678 -12.16 53.90 -7.02
C PRO A 678 -13.43 54.00 -6.16
N ALA A 679 -14.60 54.22 -6.78
CA ALA A 679 -15.86 54.11 -6.06
C ALA A 679 -17.00 53.57 -6.93
N LEU A 680 -17.71 52.62 -6.30
CA LEU A 680 -19.15 52.31 -6.38
C LEU A 680 -19.58 51.31 -7.47
N ASN A 681 -19.92 50.07 -7.08
CA ASN A 681 -21.07 49.58 -6.31
C ASN A 681 -22.26 49.20 -7.21
N ARG A 682 -22.73 47.95 -7.08
CA ARG A 682 -24.07 47.68 -6.51
C ARG A 682 -24.31 46.20 -6.18
N GLN A 683 -24.31 45.96 -4.87
CA GLN A 683 -25.17 45.10 -4.06
C GLN A 683 -26.26 44.25 -4.76
N ARG A 684 -26.42 43.01 -4.27
CA ARG A 684 -27.55 42.67 -3.36
C ARG A 684 -27.35 41.33 -2.64
N SER A 685 -27.22 41.44 -1.32
CA SER A 685 -27.32 40.36 -0.32
C SER A 685 -28.78 40.13 0.09
N ARG A 686 -29.10 38.91 0.54
CA ARG A 686 -30.10 38.67 1.60
C ARG A 686 -29.61 37.57 2.54
N MET A 687 -29.55 37.92 3.81
CA MET A 687 -29.13 37.15 4.99
C MET A 687 -30.29 36.35 5.60
N SER A 688 -29.95 35.26 6.30
CA SER A 688 -30.39 34.90 7.66
C SER A 688 -29.91 33.47 7.95
N SER A 689 -29.42 33.03 9.11
CA SER A 689 -29.12 33.61 10.41
C SER A 689 -28.33 32.54 11.19
N SER A 690 -27.38 33.00 12.00
CA SER A 690 -26.45 32.30 12.87
C SER A 690 -27.03 31.22 13.81
N THR A 691 -26.26 30.15 14.03
CA THR A 691 -25.84 29.77 15.40
C THR A 691 -24.44 29.14 15.32
N GLN A 692 -23.43 29.90 15.72
CA GLN A 692 -22.09 29.38 16.02
C GLN A 692 -22.17 28.68 17.38
N VAL A 693 -21.78 27.41 17.41
CA VAL A 693 -21.25 26.77 18.62
C VAL A 693 -19.76 26.57 18.34
N GLN A 694 -18.93 27.27 19.09
CA GLN A 694 -17.50 27.01 19.18
C GLN A 694 -17.32 25.62 19.79
N ALA A 695 -16.66 24.73 19.04
CA ALA A 695 -15.99 23.55 19.59
C ALA A 695 -14.55 23.62 19.11
N ASP A 696 -13.66 23.90 20.05
CA ASP A 696 -12.22 23.77 19.91
C ASP A 696 -11.83 22.28 19.76
N SER A 697 -10.65 22.07 19.16
CA SER A 697 -9.87 20.83 19.11
C SER A 697 -10.39 19.66 18.27
N GLU A 698 -10.08 19.67 16.96
CA GLU A 698 -9.84 18.43 16.21
C GLU A 698 -8.61 18.58 15.32
N ALA A 699 -7.81 17.52 15.32
CA ALA A 699 -6.51 17.40 14.69
C ALA A 699 -6.51 17.88 13.24
N GLN A 700 -5.60 18.81 12.92
CA GLN A 700 -5.19 19.03 11.55
C GLN A 700 -4.52 17.75 11.06
N VAL A 701 -5.29 16.91 10.37
CA VAL A 701 -4.75 15.97 9.39
C VAL A 701 -3.92 16.83 8.44
N GLU A 702 -2.60 16.62 8.45
CA GLU A 702 -1.64 17.23 7.53
C GLU A 702 -1.97 16.81 6.09
N SER A 703 -3.02 17.41 5.52
CA SER A 703 -3.26 17.42 4.09
C SER A 703 -2.29 18.43 3.49
N THR A 704 -1.05 17.99 3.28
CA THR A 704 -0.09 18.68 2.43
C THR A 704 -0.77 19.02 1.09
N GLY A 705 -0.43 20.18 0.51
CA GLY A 705 -1.13 20.81 -0.62
C GLY A 705 -1.29 19.99 -1.91
N VAL A 706 -0.85 18.73 -1.93
CA VAL A 706 -1.08 17.72 -2.99
C VAL A 706 -2.56 17.27 -3.04
N GLY A 707 -3.28 17.33 -1.91
CA GLY A 707 -4.67 16.81 -1.81
C GLY A 707 -5.69 17.53 -2.70
N ARG A 708 -5.63 18.87 -2.82
CA ARG A 708 -6.61 19.63 -3.62
C ARG A 708 -6.41 19.51 -5.13
N ILE A 709 -5.17 19.39 -5.59
CA ILE A 709 -4.85 19.23 -7.02
C ILE A 709 -5.19 17.80 -7.48
N GLY A 710 -4.96 16.80 -6.62
CA GLY A 710 -5.31 15.41 -6.89
C GLY A 710 -6.81 15.18 -7.07
N VAL A 711 -7.66 15.71 -6.19
CA VAL A 711 -9.12 15.47 -6.24
C VAL A 711 -9.75 15.96 -7.55
N THR A 712 -9.40 17.16 -8.01
CA THR A 712 -9.92 17.72 -9.27
C THR A 712 -9.62 16.84 -10.48
N GLN A 713 -8.41 16.28 -10.55
CA GLN A 713 -7.98 15.44 -11.66
C GLN A 713 -8.66 14.06 -11.64
N TYR A 714 -8.89 13.49 -10.45
CA TYR A 714 -9.70 12.29 -10.31
C TYR A 714 -11.14 12.57 -10.77
N VAL A 715 -11.76 13.67 -10.31
CA VAL A 715 -13.11 14.06 -10.74
C VAL A 715 -13.21 14.18 -12.26
N GLU A 716 -12.31 14.93 -12.91
CA GLU A 716 -12.28 15.07 -14.38
C GLU A 716 -12.16 13.72 -15.12
N ARG A 717 -11.45 12.76 -14.52
CA ARG A 717 -11.28 11.43 -15.08
C ARG A 717 -12.55 10.58 -14.92
N PHE A 718 -13.22 10.67 -13.77
CA PHE A 718 -14.49 10.00 -13.51
C PHE A 718 -15.64 10.59 -14.35
N ASP A 719 -15.64 11.90 -14.60
CA ASP A 719 -16.65 12.58 -15.42
C ASP A 719 -16.64 12.12 -16.89
N LYS A 720 -15.50 11.61 -17.38
CA LYS A 720 -15.38 11.05 -18.74
C LYS A 720 -15.85 9.59 -18.83
N MET A 721 -16.24 8.97 -17.72
CA MET A 721 -16.80 7.62 -17.74
C MET A 721 -18.20 7.65 -18.38
N PRO A 722 -18.49 6.80 -19.37
CA PRO A 722 -19.83 6.72 -19.95
C PRO A 722 -20.86 6.36 -18.86
N SER A 723 -21.94 7.14 -18.76
CA SER A 723 -23.05 6.83 -17.86
C SER A 723 -23.82 5.61 -18.36
N TRP A 724 -24.57 4.95 -17.47
CA TRP A 724 -25.44 3.85 -17.86
C TRP A 724 -26.40 4.32 -18.97
N GLU A 725 -27.09 5.44 -18.76
CA GLU A 725 -28.11 5.97 -19.67
C GLU A 725 -27.57 6.34 -21.08
N SER A 726 -26.26 6.52 -21.22
CA SER A 726 -25.62 6.84 -22.50
C SER A 726 -25.29 5.61 -23.37
N CYS A 727 -25.53 4.40 -22.86
CA CYS A 727 -25.10 3.15 -23.49
C CYS A 727 -26.29 2.26 -23.94
N VAL A 728 -26.01 1.30 -24.83
CA VAL A 728 -27.02 0.41 -25.44
C VAL A 728 -27.27 -0.87 -24.61
N HIS A 729 -26.27 -1.36 -23.89
CA HIS A 729 -26.34 -2.55 -23.02
C HIS A 729 -26.81 -3.87 -23.65
N PRO A 730 -26.16 -4.36 -24.72
CA PRO A 730 -26.48 -5.67 -25.26
C PRO A 730 -26.01 -6.80 -24.32
N ILE A 731 -26.94 -7.58 -23.77
CA ILE A 731 -26.65 -8.72 -22.88
C ILE A 731 -27.24 -10.00 -23.46
N ALA A 732 -26.38 -10.97 -23.71
CA ALA A 732 -26.75 -12.34 -24.06
C ALA A 732 -27.02 -13.19 -22.82
N ASN A 733 -28.22 -13.76 -22.74
CA ASN A 733 -28.76 -14.47 -21.59
C ASN A 733 -29.13 -15.89 -21.99
N PHE A 734 -28.24 -16.84 -21.70
CA PHE A 734 -28.54 -18.26 -21.88
C PHE A 734 -29.46 -18.76 -20.78
N LYS A 735 -30.62 -19.26 -21.17
CA LYS A 735 -31.61 -19.84 -20.28
C LYS A 735 -31.29 -21.31 -20.04
N LYS A 736 -31.40 -21.70 -18.78
CA LYS A 736 -31.20 -23.05 -18.30
C LYS A 736 -32.49 -23.63 -17.74
N ASN A 737 -32.62 -24.94 -17.84
CA ASN A 737 -33.65 -25.69 -17.13
C ASN A 737 -33.17 -26.12 -15.72
N GLU A 738 -33.99 -26.91 -15.04
CA GLU A 738 -33.71 -27.44 -13.70
C GLU A 738 -32.51 -28.40 -13.64
N THR A 739 -32.11 -29.00 -14.75
CA THR A 739 -30.90 -29.82 -14.84
C THR A 739 -29.64 -29.02 -15.18
N GLY A 740 -29.80 -27.70 -15.42
CA GLY A 740 -28.71 -26.80 -15.80
C GLY A 740 -28.37 -26.80 -17.29
N MET A 741 -29.09 -27.57 -18.11
CA MET A 741 -28.91 -27.60 -19.57
C MET A 741 -29.41 -26.31 -20.21
N ILE A 742 -28.69 -25.84 -21.23
CA ILE A 742 -29.11 -24.67 -22.01
C ILE A 742 -30.31 -25.03 -22.89
N ILE A 743 -31.39 -24.27 -22.73
CA ILE A 743 -32.65 -24.46 -23.48
C ILE A 743 -32.93 -23.30 -24.45
N GLY A 744 -32.17 -22.21 -24.38
CA GLY A 744 -32.27 -21.11 -25.32
C GLY A 744 -31.43 -19.91 -24.92
N CYS A 745 -31.47 -18.86 -25.73
CA CYS A 745 -30.77 -17.61 -25.50
C CYS A 745 -31.70 -16.41 -25.76
N ASN A 746 -31.62 -15.39 -24.93
CA ASN A 746 -32.25 -14.10 -25.15
C ASN A 746 -31.20 -12.99 -25.23
N ILE A 747 -31.37 -12.05 -26.15
CA ILE A 747 -30.57 -10.85 -26.23
C ILE A 747 -31.42 -9.68 -25.76
N MET A 748 -30.96 -9.00 -24.71
CA MET A 748 -31.62 -7.84 -24.15
C MET A 748 -30.75 -6.61 -24.39
N SER A 749 -31.35 -5.50 -24.82
CA SER A 749 -30.65 -4.26 -25.18
C SER A 749 -31.61 -3.08 -24.99
N LEU A 750 -31.10 -1.92 -24.55
CA LEU A 750 -31.86 -0.66 -24.56
C LEU A 750 -32.00 -0.08 -25.97
N GLY A 751 -31.07 -0.39 -26.89
CA GLY A 751 -31.20 -0.05 -28.29
C GLY A 751 -32.04 -1.08 -29.04
N SER A 752 -33.19 -0.65 -29.56
CA SER A 752 -34.15 -1.50 -30.30
C SER A 752 -33.57 -2.12 -31.57
N ASP A 753 -32.56 -1.49 -32.16
CA ASP A 753 -32.05 -1.89 -33.47
C ASP A 753 -30.77 -2.74 -33.38
N PHE A 754 -30.30 -3.05 -32.16
CA PHE A 754 -29.02 -3.74 -31.96
C PHE A 754 -28.90 -5.05 -32.74
N LEU A 755 -29.93 -5.91 -32.68
CA LEU A 755 -29.93 -7.21 -33.35
C LEU A 755 -29.99 -7.11 -34.88
N SER A 756 -30.61 -6.04 -35.41
CA SER A 756 -30.74 -5.83 -36.86
C SER A 756 -29.38 -5.67 -37.56
N ASN A 757 -28.34 -5.31 -36.80
CA ASN A 757 -26.96 -5.22 -37.30
C ASN A 757 -26.29 -6.59 -37.53
N PHE A 758 -26.84 -7.67 -36.96
CA PHE A 758 -26.24 -9.02 -36.99
C PHE A 758 -27.14 -10.08 -37.62
N ILE A 759 -28.46 -9.85 -37.61
CA ILE A 759 -29.46 -10.82 -38.06
C ILE A 759 -30.18 -10.24 -39.28
N ASP A 760 -29.96 -10.87 -40.44
CA ASP A 760 -30.68 -10.51 -41.66
C ASP A 760 -32.13 -11.04 -41.64
N ARG A 761 -32.96 -10.54 -42.58
CA ARG A 761 -34.38 -10.93 -42.67
C ARG A 761 -34.58 -12.43 -42.87
N HIS A 762 -33.65 -13.10 -43.55
CA HIS A 762 -33.75 -14.53 -43.84
C HIS A 762 -33.50 -15.35 -42.57
N LEU A 763 -32.42 -15.05 -41.84
CA LEU A 763 -32.13 -15.66 -40.54
C LEU A 763 -33.26 -15.38 -39.53
N GLN A 764 -33.79 -14.15 -39.49
CA GLN A 764 -34.92 -13.80 -38.61
C GLN A 764 -36.17 -14.65 -38.89
N ASN A 765 -36.49 -14.88 -40.16
CA ASN A 765 -37.62 -15.72 -40.53
C ASN A 765 -37.42 -17.18 -40.08
N SER A 766 -36.24 -17.74 -40.29
CA SER A 766 -35.92 -19.10 -39.83
C SER A 766 -35.91 -19.21 -38.30
N LEU A 767 -35.43 -18.20 -37.58
CA LEU A 767 -35.51 -18.16 -36.11
C LEU A 767 -36.96 -18.22 -35.63
N ASN A 768 -37.85 -17.44 -36.25
CA ASN A 768 -39.28 -17.43 -35.92
C ASN A 768 -39.96 -18.77 -36.23
N LEU A 769 -39.64 -19.40 -37.37
CA LEU A 769 -40.19 -20.71 -37.76
C LEU A 769 -39.80 -21.83 -36.79
N ASN A 770 -38.61 -21.73 -36.19
CA ASN A 770 -38.07 -22.73 -35.25
C ASN A 770 -38.30 -22.35 -33.78
N ASP A 771 -39.17 -21.37 -33.49
CA ASP A 771 -39.46 -20.83 -32.14
C ASP A 771 -38.22 -20.37 -31.35
N LEU A 772 -37.18 -19.93 -32.06
CA LEU A 772 -35.94 -19.40 -31.50
C LEU A 772 -36.06 -17.88 -31.31
N LYS A 773 -36.72 -17.48 -30.22
CA LYS A 773 -36.91 -16.07 -29.88
C LYS A 773 -35.70 -15.49 -29.15
N LEU A 774 -34.78 -14.89 -29.91
CA LEU A 774 -33.65 -14.13 -29.36
C LEU A 774 -34.11 -12.80 -28.77
N GLU A 775 -35.02 -12.10 -29.45
CA GLU A 775 -35.58 -10.83 -28.99
C GLU A 775 -36.98 -11.01 -28.42
N ARG A 776 -37.36 -10.15 -27.47
CA ARG A 776 -38.69 -10.05 -26.90
C ARG A 776 -39.02 -8.58 -26.68
N ASP A 777 -40.29 -8.22 -26.77
CA ASP A 777 -40.77 -6.92 -26.29
C ASP A 777 -40.69 -6.88 -24.75
N TRP A 778 -39.57 -6.34 -24.26
CA TRP A 778 -39.25 -6.28 -22.84
C TRP A 778 -40.21 -5.35 -22.07
N SER A 779 -40.85 -4.38 -22.75
CA SER A 779 -41.80 -3.45 -22.11
C SER A 779 -43.07 -4.14 -21.59
N LYS A 780 -43.37 -5.34 -22.10
CA LYS A 780 -44.53 -6.16 -21.74
C LYS A 780 -44.20 -7.27 -20.73
N VAL A 781 -42.97 -7.31 -20.21
CA VAL A 781 -42.55 -8.32 -19.24
C VAL A 781 -43.21 -8.05 -17.90
N THR A 782 -43.90 -9.06 -17.38
CA THR A 782 -44.48 -9.04 -16.04
C THR A 782 -43.41 -9.28 -14.96
N HIS A 783 -43.69 -8.89 -13.72
CA HIS A 783 -42.78 -9.08 -12.59
C HIS A 783 -42.40 -10.55 -12.38
N SER A 784 -43.36 -11.47 -12.48
CA SER A 784 -43.14 -12.91 -12.33
C SER A 784 -42.27 -13.48 -13.45
N GLU A 785 -42.46 -13.03 -14.69
CA GLU A 785 -41.62 -13.41 -15.82
C GLU A 785 -40.18 -12.90 -15.68
N ALA A 786 -40.00 -11.68 -15.17
CA ALA A 786 -38.68 -11.12 -14.92
C ALA A 786 -37.92 -11.93 -13.86
N VAL A 787 -38.57 -12.29 -12.76
CA VAL A 787 -38.00 -13.15 -11.71
C VAL A 787 -37.68 -14.54 -12.25
N THR A 788 -38.60 -15.12 -13.03
CA THR A 788 -38.39 -16.42 -13.69
C THR A 788 -37.19 -16.37 -14.63
N LEU A 789 -36.99 -15.28 -15.37
CA LEU A 789 -35.82 -15.11 -16.24
C LEU A 789 -34.52 -15.11 -15.44
N VAL A 790 -34.46 -14.38 -14.32
CA VAL A 790 -33.29 -14.36 -13.42
C VAL A 790 -32.97 -15.76 -12.90
N HIS A 791 -34.00 -16.54 -12.53
CA HIS A 791 -33.84 -17.94 -12.12
C HIS A 791 -33.40 -18.85 -13.26
N GLN A 792 -33.96 -18.67 -14.47
CA GLN A 792 -33.59 -19.45 -15.65
C GLN A 792 -32.17 -19.18 -16.12
N ILE A 793 -31.67 -17.95 -16.02
CA ILE A 793 -30.27 -17.64 -16.33
C ILE A 793 -29.34 -18.48 -15.44
N GLU A 794 -29.70 -18.63 -14.16
CA GLU A 794 -28.95 -19.44 -13.21
C GLU A 794 -29.12 -20.96 -13.42
N GLY A 795 -30.37 -21.40 -13.57
CA GLY A 795 -30.77 -22.80 -13.71
C GLY A 795 -30.61 -23.62 -12.42
N GLY A 796 -30.70 -24.94 -12.58
CA GLY A 796 -30.32 -25.87 -11.51
C GLY A 796 -31.22 -25.79 -10.27
N GLU A 797 -30.58 -25.90 -9.09
CA GLU A 797 -31.26 -25.88 -7.78
C GLU A 797 -32.06 -24.60 -7.50
N LEU A 798 -31.61 -23.44 -8.00
CA LEU A 798 -32.36 -22.20 -7.80
C LEU A 798 -33.70 -22.27 -8.52
N LEU A 799 -33.70 -22.77 -9.76
CA LEU A 799 -34.92 -22.91 -10.55
C LEU A 799 -35.85 -23.98 -9.97
N LYS A 800 -35.33 -25.11 -9.47
CA LYS A 800 -36.14 -26.14 -8.78
C LYS A 800 -36.87 -25.59 -7.55
N LYS A 801 -36.25 -24.65 -6.84
CA LYS A 801 -36.80 -24.02 -5.63
C LYS A 801 -37.61 -22.76 -5.93
N SER A 802 -37.75 -22.33 -7.18
CA SER A 802 -38.39 -21.05 -7.54
C SER A 802 -39.81 -20.92 -6.99
N ASN A 803 -40.58 -22.02 -6.98
CA ASN A 803 -41.94 -22.06 -6.46
C ASN A 803 -42.03 -21.99 -4.92
N GLN A 804 -40.92 -22.28 -4.22
CA GLN A 804 -40.82 -22.24 -2.75
C GLN A 804 -40.24 -20.91 -2.25
N LEU A 805 -39.54 -20.18 -3.12
CA LEU A 805 -38.98 -18.87 -2.82
C LEU A 805 -40.08 -17.80 -2.92
N ALA A 806 -40.29 -17.05 -1.85
CA ALA A 806 -41.20 -15.91 -1.88
C ALA A 806 -40.70 -14.89 -2.92
N THR A 807 -41.53 -14.58 -3.91
CA THR A 807 -41.21 -13.55 -4.90
C THR A 807 -41.25 -12.19 -4.21
N PRO A 808 -40.15 -11.41 -4.17
CA PRO A 808 -40.17 -10.08 -3.58
C PRO A 808 -41.14 -9.17 -4.35
N THR A 809 -42.11 -8.54 -3.68
CA THR A 809 -43.14 -7.68 -4.31
C THR A 809 -42.93 -6.19 -4.03
N ASP A 810 -41.97 -5.84 -3.18
CA ASP A 810 -41.65 -4.49 -2.72
C ASP A 810 -40.74 -3.69 -3.68
N TYR A 811 -40.42 -4.25 -4.84
CA TYR A 811 -39.55 -3.63 -5.84
C TYR A 811 -40.17 -3.75 -7.24
N VAL A 812 -40.21 -2.63 -7.98
CA VAL A 812 -40.76 -2.58 -9.34
C VAL A 812 -39.68 -2.90 -10.35
N VAL A 813 -39.84 -4.02 -11.06
CA VAL A 813 -38.91 -4.44 -12.11
C VAL A 813 -39.30 -3.80 -13.45
N THR A 814 -38.67 -2.67 -13.76
CA THR A 814 -38.70 -2.05 -15.10
C THR A 814 -37.73 -2.76 -16.04
N VAL A 815 -37.83 -2.51 -17.36
CA VAL A 815 -36.87 -3.03 -18.36
C VAL A 815 -35.43 -2.64 -18.01
N ASP A 816 -35.24 -1.39 -17.60
CA ASP A 816 -33.94 -0.86 -17.20
C ASP A 816 -33.41 -1.56 -15.93
N ASN A 817 -34.24 -1.70 -14.89
CA ASN A 817 -33.86 -2.40 -13.66
C ASN A 817 -33.57 -3.88 -13.92
N LEU A 818 -34.32 -4.53 -14.82
CA LEU A 818 -34.08 -5.91 -15.21
C LEU A 818 -32.72 -6.08 -15.90
N LEU A 819 -32.35 -5.17 -16.81
CA LEU A 819 -31.01 -5.15 -17.42
C LEU A 819 -29.90 -4.96 -16.38
N LYS A 820 -30.08 -4.03 -15.43
CA LYS A 820 -29.13 -3.82 -14.33
C LYS A 820 -28.98 -5.08 -13.47
N LEU A 821 -30.09 -5.71 -13.09
CA LEU A 821 -30.10 -6.96 -12.31
C LEU A 821 -29.36 -8.10 -13.01
N ILE A 822 -29.67 -8.33 -14.28
CA ILE A 822 -29.03 -9.37 -15.10
C ILE A 822 -27.53 -9.06 -15.28
N SER A 823 -27.18 -7.81 -15.53
CA SER A 823 -25.77 -7.40 -15.69
C SER A 823 -24.96 -7.67 -14.42
N ILE A 824 -25.52 -7.33 -13.26
CA ILE A 824 -24.90 -7.60 -11.97
C ILE A 824 -24.84 -9.11 -11.71
N GLN A 825 -25.93 -9.86 -11.93
CA GLN A 825 -25.96 -11.33 -11.76
C GLN A 825 -24.84 -12.00 -12.56
N GLN A 826 -24.68 -11.64 -13.84
CA GLN A 826 -23.66 -12.22 -14.70
C GLN A 826 -22.25 -11.90 -14.19
N ARG A 827 -21.98 -10.66 -13.76
CA ARG A 827 -20.68 -10.29 -13.16
C ARG A 827 -20.40 -11.10 -11.89
N LEU A 828 -21.38 -11.23 -10.99
CA LEU A 828 -21.22 -12.02 -9.77
C LEU A 828 -20.96 -13.48 -10.09
N ARG A 829 -21.71 -14.06 -11.03
CA ARG A 829 -21.58 -15.47 -11.44
C ARG A 829 -20.18 -15.79 -11.93
N TYR A 830 -19.61 -14.93 -12.77
CA TYR A 830 -18.26 -15.11 -13.31
C TYR A 830 -17.17 -14.50 -12.43
N GLY A 831 -17.50 -14.03 -11.22
CA GLY A 831 -16.54 -13.46 -10.28
C GLY A 831 -15.78 -12.27 -10.87
N LEU A 832 -16.49 -11.38 -11.56
CA LEU A 832 -15.98 -10.07 -11.96
C LEU A 832 -16.32 -9.04 -10.87
N PRO A 833 -15.46 -8.03 -10.64
CA PRO A 833 -15.76 -6.93 -9.73
C PRO A 833 -17.08 -6.22 -10.07
N VAL A 834 -17.87 -5.89 -9.04
CA VAL A 834 -19.10 -5.12 -9.16
C VAL A 834 -19.02 -3.90 -8.26
N ILE A 835 -18.84 -2.73 -8.87
CA ILE A 835 -18.90 -1.43 -8.20
C ILE A 835 -20.01 -0.61 -8.88
N LEU A 836 -21.00 -0.20 -8.09
CA LEU A 836 -22.12 0.62 -8.54
C LEU A 836 -21.89 2.06 -8.11
N MET A 837 -21.77 2.97 -9.09
CA MET A 837 -21.66 4.40 -8.83
C MET A 837 -22.98 5.08 -9.17
N GLY A 838 -23.47 5.93 -8.27
CA GLY A 838 -24.69 6.73 -8.49
C GLY A 838 -25.02 7.60 -7.29
N GLU A 839 -25.88 8.60 -7.47
CA GLU A 839 -26.30 9.49 -6.38
C GLU A 839 -27.03 8.74 -5.24
N THR A 840 -27.03 9.32 -4.05
CA THR A 840 -27.89 8.87 -2.96
C THR A 840 -29.35 8.92 -3.39
N GLY A 841 -30.13 7.89 -3.04
CA GLY A 841 -31.56 7.82 -3.40
C GLY A 841 -31.88 7.26 -4.79
N CYS A 842 -30.89 6.94 -5.64
CA CYS A 842 -31.15 6.35 -6.97
C CYS A 842 -31.52 4.84 -6.95
N GLY A 843 -31.73 4.25 -5.77
CA GLY A 843 -32.25 2.88 -5.60
C GLY A 843 -31.21 1.75 -5.60
N LYS A 844 -29.91 2.04 -5.48
CA LYS A 844 -28.82 1.02 -5.48
C LYS A 844 -29.05 -0.07 -4.42
N THR A 845 -29.25 0.33 -3.17
CA THR A 845 -29.47 -0.55 -2.02
C THR A 845 -30.73 -1.40 -2.19
N ALA A 846 -31.81 -0.83 -2.75
CA ALA A 846 -33.06 -1.56 -3.01
C ALA A 846 -32.88 -2.62 -4.10
N LEU A 847 -32.15 -2.29 -5.17
CA LEU A 847 -31.81 -3.22 -6.25
C LEU A 847 -30.98 -4.41 -5.73
N VAL A 848 -29.96 -4.14 -4.92
CA VAL A 848 -29.11 -5.20 -4.31
C VAL A 848 -29.92 -6.10 -3.38
N LYS A 849 -30.78 -5.52 -2.52
CA LYS A 849 -31.69 -6.29 -1.65
C LYS A 849 -32.67 -7.16 -2.43
N PHE A 850 -33.18 -6.66 -3.55
CA PHE A 850 -34.04 -7.43 -4.46
C PHE A 850 -33.27 -8.59 -5.11
N LEU A 851 -32.07 -8.31 -5.65
CA LEU A 851 -31.22 -9.32 -6.29
C LEU A 851 -30.82 -10.44 -5.32
N ALA A 852 -30.41 -10.09 -4.10
CA ALA A 852 -29.99 -11.05 -3.07
C ALA A 852 -31.11 -12.04 -2.73
N ARG A 853 -32.33 -11.54 -2.52
CA ARG A 853 -33.52 -12.38 -2.27
C ARG A 853 -33.87 -13.24 -3.47
N THR A 854 -33.82 -12.66 -4.67
CA THR A 854 -34.17 -13.37 -5.90
C THR A 854 -33.20 -14.52 -6.22
N LEU A 855 -31.90 -14.33 -5.98
CA LEU A 855 -30.86 -15.33 -6.22
C LEU A 855 -30.61 -16.28 -5.03
N ASP A 856 -31.40 -16.17 -3.97
CA ASP A 856 -31.28 -16.92 -2.71
C ASP A 856 -29.88 -16.83 -2.08
N PHE A 857 -29.33 -15.62 -2.00
CA PHE A 857 -28.14 -15.32 -1.21
C PHE A 857 -28.52 -14.82 0.19
N ARG A 858 -27.65 -15.08 1.16
CA ARG A 858 -27.68 -14.39 2.46
C ARG A 858 -26.99 -13.04 2.31
N LEU A 859 -27.75 -11.95 2.44
CA LEU A 859 -27.21 -10.59 2.31
C LEU A 859 -26.56 -10.16 3.63
N HIS A 860 -25.32 -9.71 3.57
CA HIS A 860 -24.61 -9.03 4.64
C HIS A 860 -24.28 -7.62 4.14
N THR A 861 -24.67 -6.60 4.90
CA THR A 861 -24.44 -5.20 4.54
C THR A 861 -23.51 -4.56 5.54
N LEU A 862 -22.55 -3.78 5.05
CA LEU A 862 -21.69 -2.92 5.85
C LEU A 862 -21.74 -1.52 5.24
N ASP A 863 -22.27 -0.58 6.01
CA ASP A 863 -22.34 0.83 5.64
C ASP A 863 -21.03 1.50 6.04
N ILE A 864 -20.28 2.00 5.07
CA ILE A 864 -18.96 2.60 5.27
C ILE A 864 -19.15 4.07 5.65
N HIS A 865 -18.44 4.51 6.68
CA HIS A 865 -18.42 5.89 7.14
C HIS A 865 -17.00 6.29 7.57
N GLY A 866 -16.70 7.58 7.68
CA GLY A 866 -15.33 8.06 7.93
C GLY A 866 -14.66 7.60 9.24
N GLY A 867 -15.39 6.94 10.13
CA GLY A 867 -14.87 6.37 11.38
C GLY A 867 -14.62 4.87 11.35
N ILE A 868 -14.91 4.19 10.23
CA ILE A 868 -14.63 2.76 10.10
C ILE A 868 -13.14 2.53 9.84
N THR A 869 -12.58 1.48 10.44
CA THR A 869 -11.18 1.10 10.29
C THR A 869 -11.02 -0.13 9.40
N ASP A 870 -9.82 -0.35 8.88
CA ASP A 870 -9.46 -1.56 8.14
C ASP A 870 -9.77 -2.82 8.96
N ASP A 871 -9.43 -2.84 10.25
CA ASP A 871 -9.68 -3.99 11.14
C ASP A 871 -11.16 -4.32 11.27
N ALA A 872 -12.04 -3.31 11.37
CA ALA A 872 -13.48 -3.51 11.44
C ALA A 872 -14.04 -4.14 10.15
N ILE A 873 -13.52 -3.72 8.99
CA ILE A 873 -13.90 -4.29 7.68
C ILE A 873 -13.40 -5.75 7.58
N VAL A 874 -12.17 -6.01 8.02
CA VAL A 874 -11.58 -7.35 8.04
C VAL A 874 -12.40 -8.27 8.96
N GLU A 875 -12.66 -7.87 10.20
CA GLU A 875 -13.44 -8.64 11.17
C GLU A 875 -14.86 -8.94 10.64
N PHE A 876 -15.53 -7.95 10.05
CA PHE A 876 -16.83 -8.16 9.41
C PHE A 876 -16.75 -9.26 8.34
N LEU A 877 -15.75 -9.20 7.45
CA LEU A 877 -15.64 -10.17 6.37
C LEU A 877 -15.22 -11.55 6.89
N GLU A 878 -14.36 -11.64 7.90
CA GLU A 878 -14.01 -12.90 8.56
C GLU A 878 -15.24 -13.56 9.19
N ASN A 879 -16.12 -12.79 9.83
CA ASN A 879 -17.39 -13.28 10.37
C ASN A 879 -18.34 -13.81 9.27
N VAL A 880 -18.41 -13.11 8.13
CA VAL A 880 -19.18 -13.60 6.96
C VAL A 880 -18.57 -14.89 6.41
N ILE A 881 -17.25 -14.95 6.30
CA ILE A 881 -16.54 -16.17 5.89
C ILE A 881 -16.85 -17.30 6.88
N ALA A 882 -16.76 -17.07 8.19
CA ALA A 882 -16.99 -18.10 9.19
C ALA A 882 -18.42 -18.66 9.18
N THR A 883 -19.41 -17.82 8.87
CA THR A 883 -20.85 -18.18 8.83
C THR A 883 -21.34 -18.61 7.45
N ARG A 884 -20.42 -18.83 6.49
CA ARG A 884 -20.75 -19.35 5.15
C ARG A 884 -21.30 -20.78 5.25
N GLY A 885 -22.48 -21.05 4.71
CA GLY A 885 -23.06 -22.39 4.72
C GLY A 885 -24.57 -22.46 4.57
N GLU A 886 -25.27 -21.34 4.73
CA GLU A 886 -26.72 -21.26 4.50
C GLU A 886 -27.04 -20.73 3.10
N LYS A 887 -28.07 -21.29 2.46
CA LYS A 887 -28.54 -20.93 1.11
C LYS A 887 -27.49 -21.19 0.01
N ARG A 888 -27.48 -20.39 -1.08
CA ARG A 888 -26.51 -20.51 -2.19
C ARG A 888 -25.14 -19.88 -1.90
N GLY A 889 -24.97 -19.25 -0.75
CA GLY A 889 -23.77 -18.52 -0.36
C GLY A 889 -24.09 -17.16 0.28
N ALA A 890 -23.07 -16.33 0.44
CA ALA A 890 -23.18 -14.99 1.01
C ALA A 890 -23.00 -13.92 -0.08
N LEU A 891 -23.85 -12.89 -0.04
CA LEU A 891 -23.66 -11.66 -0.79
C LEU A 891 -23.28 -10.56 0.18
N VAL A 892 -22.04 -10.09 0.09
CA VAL A 892 -21.54 -8.94 0.84
C VAL A 892 -21.83 -7.67 0.06
N PHE A 893 -22.46 -6.71 0.71
CA PHE A 893 -22.77 -5.40 0.17
C PHE A 893 -22.06 -4.32 0.99
N PHE A 894 -21.04 -3.71 0.40
CA PHE A 894 -20.37 -2.54 0.98
C PHE A 894 -21.03 -1.28 0.42
N ASP A 895 -21.76 -0.53 1.25
CA ASP A 895 -22.36 0.74 0.83
C ASP A 895 -21.40 1.90 1.11
N GLU A 896 -21.38 2.89 0.23
CA GLU A 896 -20.57 4.11 0.35
C GLU A 896 -19.05 3.88 0.57
N ILE A 897 -18.43 2.96 -0.16
CA ILE A 897 -17.01 2.59 0.06
C ILE A 897 -16.07 3.79 0.09
N ASN A 898 -16.34 4.83 -0.71
CA ASN A 898 -15.53 6.05 -0.79
C ASN A 898 -15.76 7.06 0.36
N ALA A 899 -16.51 6.70 1.39
CA ALA A 899 -16.71 7.51 2.60
C ALA A 899 -15.58 7.33 3.65
N ALA A 900 -14.70 6.35 3.48
CA ALA A 900 -13.58 6.08 4.39
C ALA A 900 -12.24 5.94 3.65
N ASN A 901 -11.15 6.09 4.39
CA ASN A 901 -9.78 6.01 3.87
C ASN A 901 -9.26 4.55 3.85
N CYS A 902 -9.99 3.66 3.18
CA CYS A 902 -9.71 2.21 3.15
C CYS A 902 -9.71 1.66 1.70
N MET A 903 -9.40 2.51 0.72
CA MET A 903 -9.52 2.17 -0.71
C MET A 903 -8.55 1.06 -1.11
N ALA A 904 -7.34 1.02 -0.55
CA ALA A 904 -6.40 -0.06 -0.77
C ALA A 904 -6.97 -1.42 -0.32
N LEU A 905 -7.53 -1.50 0.89
CA LEU A 905 -8.16 -2.72 1.39
C LEU A 905 -9.33 -3.17 0.49
N PHE A 906 -10.18 -2.25 0.04
CA PHE A 906 -11.26 -2.60 -0.89
C PHE A 906 -10.74 -3.10 -2.24
N LYS A 907 -9.64 -2.55 -2.78
CA LYS A 907 -8.98 -3.11 -3.97
C LYS A 907 -8.56 -4.55 -3.72
N THR A 908 -7.92 -4.84 -2.59
CA THR A 908 -7.45 -6.19 -2.25
C THR A 908 -8.61 -7.19 -2.08
N ILE A 909 -9.71 -6.77 -1.44
CA ILE A 909 -10.91 -7.59 -1.25
C ILE A 909 -11.67 -7.82 -2.58
N ILE A 910 -11.88 -6.77 -3.37
CA ILE A 910 -12.79 -6.79 -4.53
C ILE A 910 -12.07 -7.27 -5.80
N ILE A 911 -10.85 -6.78 -6.05
CA ILE A 911 -10.07 -7.06 -7.26
C ILE A 911 -9.23 -8.30 -7.07
N ASP A 912 -8.40 -8.33 -6.03
CA ASP A 912 -7.43 -9.43 -5.83
C ASP A 912 -8.07 -10.64 -5.15
N ARG A 913 -9.27 -10.46 -4.57
CA ARG A 913 -10.03 -11.51 -3.88
C ARG A 913 -9.25 -12.11 -2.71
N MET A 914 -8.52 -11.26 -1.98
CA MET A 914 -7.70 -11.62 -0.84
C MET A 914 -8.17 -10.92 0.44
N LEU A 915 -8.02 -11.61 1.56
CA LEU A 915 -8.15 -11.07 2.91
C LEU A 915 -6.91 -11.49 3.70
N GLY A 916 -5.96 -10.56 3.84
CA GLY A 916 -4.59 -10.90 4.22
C GLY A 916 -3.99 -11.90 3.23
N ASN A 917 -3.43 -13.01 3.73
CA ASN A 917 -2.85 -14.09 2.90
C ASN A 917 -3.85 -15.19 2.51
N LYS A 918 -5.16 -14.95 2.68
CA LYS A 918 -6.22 -15.94 2.39
C LYS A 918 -7.06 -15.50 1.20
N GLN A 919 -7.27 -16.42 0.26
CA GLN A 919 -8.22 -16.19 -0.82
C GLN A 919 -9.66 -16.19 -0.31
N ILE A 920 -10.45 -15.20 -0.71
CA ILE A 920 -11.87 -15.10 -0.37
C ILE A 920 -12.64 -16.21 -1.13
N PRO A 921 -13.38 -17.09 -0.41
CA PRO A 921 -14.10 -18.21 -1.02
C PRO A 921 -15.04 -17.78 -2.15
N PRO A 922 -15.11 -18.52 -3.26
CA PRO A 922 -15.93 -18.16 -4.43
C PRO A 922 -17.44 -18.08 -4.13
N GLU A 923 -17.91 -18.72 -3.05
CA GLU A 923 -19.29 -18.65 -2.55
C GLU A 923 -19.66 -17.28 -1.97
N ILE A 924 -18.65 -16.46 -1.64
CA ILE A 924 -18.83 -15.08 -1.19
C ILE A 924 -18.76 -14.17 -2.40
N ARG A 925 -19.91 -13.57 -2.72
CA ARG A 925 -20.05 -12.59 -3.79
C ARG A 925 -20.05 -11.20 -3.19
N ILE A 926 -19.43 -10.23 -3.85
CA ILE A 926 -19.25 -8.88 -3.32
C ILE A 926 -19.83 -7.89 -4.31
N ILE A 927 -20.64 -6.96 -3.80
CA ILE A 927 -21.09 -5.76 -4.50
C ILE A 927 -20.67 -4.57 -3.64
N SER A 928 -20.11 -3.55 -4.28
CA SER A 928 -19.80 -2.30 -3.61
C SER A 928 -20.54 -1.14 -4.26
N CYS A 929 -20.91 -0.15 -3.47
CA CYS A 929 -21.47 1.12 -3.93
C CYS A 929 -20.54 2.27 -3.58
N CYS A 930 -20.48 3.28 -4.45
CA CYS A 930 -19.82 4.54 -4.16
C CYS A 930 -20.67 5.71 -4.65
N ASN A 931 -20.53 6.85 -3.99
CA ASN A 931 -21.11 8.09 -4.45
C ASN A 931 -20.19 8.72 -5.52
N PRO A 932 -20.75 9.41 -6.55
CA PRO A 932 -19.94 10.04 -7.58
C PRO A 932 -19.05 11.14 -6.98
N TYR A 933 -17.83 11.26 -7.50
CA TYR A 933 -16.92 12.35 -7.12
C TYR A 933 -17.42 13.67 -7.73
N ARG A 934 -17.58 14.71 -6.91
CA ARG A 934 -17.99 16.06 -7.34
C ARG A 934 -17.06 17.09 -6.72
N LEU A 935 -16.82 18.18 -7.46
CA LEU A 935 -16.07 19.36 -7.00
C LEU A 935 -16.93 20.30 -6.16
#